data_AF-A0A9N9CIB9-F1
#
_entry.id   AF-A0A9N9CIB9-F1
#
_cell.length_a   1.000
_cell.length_b   1.000
_cell.length_c   1.000
_cell.angle_alpha   90.00
_cell.angle_beta   90.00
_cell.angle_gamma   90.00
#
_symmetry.space_group_name_H-M   'P 1'
#
loop_
_entity.id
_entity.type
_entity.pdbx_description
1 polymer ?
#
loop_
_entity_poly.entity_id
_entity_poly.type
_entity_poly.pdbx_seq_one_letter_code
_entity_poly.pdbx_strand_id
1 'polypeptide(L)'
;MSLSSKRKRASNTANSSKQAPPNHTAVDKESTQNATTTTSINYEDDANDLSANSSNSFHTDDEPISSKRPIRIYCDGIFDLFHFGHARMLEQAKKVFKDRDVYLLVGVCDDQLTHEKKGKTVMDEYERAESLRHCKWVDEVIEHAPWAIDQAFLDKHKIDYVAHDDLPYASQDTADVYAFVKEQGKFLPTQRTEGVSTSDLITRIVRDYDQYVRRNLERGVTAKELNLGFLKEQEVNLKKSISEIKSSIHQNWHGTKTELRNDFSELKNDLRQTFAVWEEKSQEYVREFSRRFGAESVVDKLFRRRSRRNTSVDVATSVITGVPSDHLRVLATLMSTYPLALIFRSLPPKNQNLKHLFSLTFAILVMFGMFDVANTASMSRFVTGVYGFLACALLCYVVTVYVKGKWAPRIVFFLAMGHLSISHIYRQLSRTSSDKFDLTGPQMILVIKLTTFAYNVYDGQKPTQVSFELTPYQQSKRITVMPSLLEYLGYVFFFGDFLVGPAFEFMDYRQFITMDMYRISSKNREQHNNEVKQSRKNNILSQINGQILDKQKDDDNDDEKKNLYYIPNGFYPAMQKLMFGLFWIALNMLMAKDFTIEWTLSEEFKKRSFLYRFYYIQIAAFCARFKYYVVWLIAEGACILSGLGFNGYDDKGNVKWNRVTNIDVIAYETADNIKTLLEAWNMNTNKWLKNYVYLRITPSGKKPSFFSTFATFGTSALWHGFFPGYYLTFVSGAFVQSTHRAIRRNIRPLFLTPKLSSYKRIYDLTGWFVTQTTINYLIVPFILLSLRQSLYVWKLNYFTPHIGVILINVLFAMGTGRLLMKACGLLSDRKVLLKQTEKIENVPETGFPDN
;
A
#
# COMPACT_ATOMS: atom_id res chain seq x y z
N MET A 1 -59.93 -10.24 -28.36
CA MET A 1 -60.57 -8.95 -28.68
C MET A 1 -61.82 -8.81 -27.81
N SER A 2 -61.95 -7.66 -27.15
CA SER A 2 -63.20 -7.01 -26.68
C SER A 2 -64.14 -7.68 -25.66
N LEU A 3 -64.06 -7.16 -24.43
CA LEU A 3 -65.12 -6.57 -23.58
C LEU A 3 -66.56 -7.11 -23.59
N SER A 4 -67.01 -7.45 -22.38
CA SER A 4 -68.38 -7.34 -21.81
C SER A 4 -68.27 -7.75 -20.33
N SER A 5 -68.99 -7.29 -19.31
CA SER A 5 -69.82 -6.13 -19.00
C SER A 5 -70.13 -6.22 -17.48
N LYS A 6 -70.50 -5.08 -16.86
CA LYS A 6 -71.44 -4.92 -15.71
C LYS A 6 -71.12 -5.44 -14.28
N ARG A 7 -71.15 -4.45 -13.35
CA ARG A 7 -71.90 -4.33 -12.05
C ARG A 7 -71.42 -5.16 -10.83
N LYS A 8 -71.02 -4.50 -9.72
CA LYS A 8 -71.77 -4.18 -8.44
C LYS A 8 -72.26 -5.44 -7.71
N ARG A 9 -72.06 -5.73 -6.42
CA ARG A 9 -71.96 -5.01 -5.11
C ARG A 9 -71.32 -6.03 -4.12
N ALA A 10 -70.40 -5.69 -3.21
CA ALA A 10 -70.56 -4.99 -1.91
C ALA A 10 -71.27 -5.78 -0.79
N SER A 11 -70.56 -6.04 0.31
CA SER A 11 -70.96 -5.82 1.72
C SER A 11 -69.77 -6.20 2.62
N ASN A 12 -69.10 -5.25 3.29
CA ASN A 12 -69.44 -4.66 4.60
C ASN A 12 -69.09 -5.62 5.76
N THR A 13 -68.47 -5.21 6.86
CA THR A 13 -68.69 -4.07 7.78
C THR A 13 -67.50 -4.04 8.75
N ALA A 14 -67.11 -3.02 9.53
CA ALA A 14 -67.46 -1.62 9.86
C ALA A 14 -66.30 -1.17 10.84
N ASN A 15 -66.08 0.07 11.29
CA ASN A 15 -66.90 1.25 11.45
C ASN A 15 -66.01 2.48 11.79
N SER A 16 -66.46 3.68 11.39
CA SER A 16 -66.44 5.02 12.03
C SER A 16 -65.17 5.55 12.76
N SER A 17 -64.81 6.84 12.81
CA SER A 17 -65.37 8.12 12.34
C SER A 17 -64.37 9.24 12.69
N LYS A 18 -64.53 10.39 12.03
CA LYS A 18 -63.75 11.66 12.10
C LYS A 18 -63.53 12.25 13.49
N GLN A 19 -62.37 12.89 13.72
CA GLN A 19 -62.24 14.18 14.43
C GLN A 19 -60.83 14.82 14.27
N ALA A 20 -60.81 16.15 14.33
CA ALA A 20 -59.65 17.05 14.24
C ALA A 20 -58.65 16.90 15.42
N PRO A 21 -57.41 17.44 15.34
CA PRO A 21 -56.41 17.29 16.40
C PRO A 21 -56.47 18.43 17.43
N PRO A 22 -56.24 18.12 18.72
CA PRO A 22 -55.29 18.92 19.49
C PRO A 22 -54.40 18.13 20.49
N ASN A 23 -53.19 18.67 20.67
CA ASN A 23 -52.22 18.65 21.81
C ASN A 23 -51.87 17.30 22.50
N HIS A 24 -50.63 17.00 22.92
CA HIS A 24 -49.70 17.80 23.74
C HIS A 24 -48.30 17.12 23.76
N THR A 25 -47.23 17.92 23.75
CA THR A 25 -45.92 17.83 24.50
C THR A 25 -45.28 16.45 24.80
N ALA A 26 -43.96 16.21 24.75
CA ALA A 26 -42.75 17.01 24.53
C ALA A 26 -41.54 16.04 24.40
N VAL A 27 -40.35 16.63 24.19
CA VAL A 27 -38.97 16.12 24.32
C VAL A 27 -38.18 15.96 23.00
N ASP A 28 -37.65 17.10 22.60
CA ASP A 28 -36.26 17.43 22.22
C ASP A 28 -35.54 16.68 21.08
N LYS A 29 -35.52 17.37 19.93
CA LYS A 29 -34.44 17.35 18.94
C LYS A 29 -34.29 18.76 18.37
N GLU A 30 -33.10 19.36 18.51
CA GLU A 30 -32.72 20.51 17.70
C GLU A 30 -31.60 20.14 16.71
N SER A 31 -31.89 20.46 15.46
CA SER A 31 -31.03 20.36 14.29
C SER A 31 -30.62 21.77 13.85
N THR A 32 -29.34 21.94 13.58
CA THR A 32 -28.70 23.13 13.05
C THR A 32 -28.99 23.34 11.55
N GLN A 33 -29.58 24.48 11.18
CA GLN A 33 -29.35 25.15 9.89
C GLN A 33 -29.47 26.68 10.03
N ASN A 34 -28.37 27.34 9.64
CA ASN A 34 -28.21 28.64 8.97
C ASN A 34 -29.19 29.80 9.23
N ALA A 35 -28.64 30.92 9.72
CA ALA A 35 -29.06 32.25 9.33
C ALA A 35 -27.85 33.21 9.25
N THR A 36 -27.73 33.88 8.11
CA THR A 36 -26.83 35.01 7.84
C THR A 36 -27.39 36.25 8.52
N THR A 37 -26.61 36.98 9.31
CA THR A 37 -26.92 38.38 9.66
C THR A 37 -25.64 39.18 9.82
N THR A 38 -25.53 40.19 8.96
CA THR A 38 -24.54 41.27 8.96
C THR A 38 -24.71 42.11 10.23
N THR A 39 -23.65 42.32 11.01
CA THR A 39 -23.62 43.40 12.00
C THR A 39 -22.23 44.05 12.01
N SER A 40 -22.20 45.30 11.57
CA SER A 40 -21.10 46.25 11.72
C SER A 40 -20.91 46.59 13.21
N ILE A 41 -19.69 46.49 13.72
CA ILE A 41 -19.34 46.94 15.07
C ILE A 41 -18.32 48.08 14.94
N ASN A 42 -18.72 49.25 15.47
CA ASN A 42 -17.91 50.46 15.60
C ASN A 42 -16.80 50.24 16.63
N TYR A 43 -15.61 50.75 16.33
CA TYR A 43 -14.50 50.90 17.27
C TYR A 43 -14.58 52.29 17.90
N GLU A 44 -15.11 52.40 19.11
CA GLU A 44 -14.87 53.49 20.05
C GLU A 44 -15.40 53.02 21.41
N ASP A 45 -14.68 53.37 22.48
CA ASP A 45 -14.87 52.95 23.87
C ASP A 45 -14.29 51.58 24.25
N ASP A 46 -12.98 51.57 24.53
CA ASP A 46 -12.38 50.81 25.64
C ASP A 46 -10.92 51.28 25.83
N ALA A 47 -10.79 52.53 26.27
CA ALA A 47 -9.54 53.14 26.70
C ALA A 47 -9.71 53.68 28.10
N ASN A 48 -9.97 52.81 29.09
CA ASN A 48 -9.92 53.14 30.53
C ASN A 48 -10.08 51.88 31.40
N ASP A 49 -9.20 50.86 31.25
CA ASP A 49 -9.01 49.91 32.37
C ASP A 49 -7.71 49.09 32.27
N LEU A 50 -6.55 49.76 32.31
CA LEU A 50 -5.26 49.07 32.51
C LEU A 50 -4.33 49.95 33.36
N SER A 51 -4.73 50.19 34.60
CA SER A 51 -3.87 50.76 35.65
C SER A 51 -4.00 49.96 36.94
N ALA A 52 -3.58 48.70 36.96
CA ALA A 52 -3.27 47.96 38.18
C ALA A 52 -2.58 46.63 37.87
N ASN A 53 -1.27 46.57 38.15
CA ASN A 53 -0.43 45.39 38.43
C ASN A 53 0.84 45.27 37.55
N SER A 54 1.86 46.05 37.92
CA SER A 54 3.25 45.58 37.93
C SER A 54 4.14 46.55 38.71
N SER A 55 4.07 46.48 40.04
CA SER A 55 5.12 47.04 40.89
C SER A 55 6.35 46.12 40.85
N ASN A 56 7.24 46.33 39.87
CA ASN A 56 8.64 45.94 39.97
C ASN A 56 9.49 47.19 39.74
N SER A 57 10.05 47.72 40.82
CA SER A 57 11.00 48.82 40.81
C SER A 57 12.31 48.37 40.14
N PHE A 58 12.63 48.97 39.00
CA PHE A 58 13.94 48.79 38.36
C PHE A 58 14.97 49.70 39.03
N HIS A 59 16.06 49.11 39.53
CA HIS A 59 17.24 49.84 40.01
C HIS A 59 18.00 50.42 38.81
N THR A 60 18.13 51.74 38.74
CA THR A 60 19.00 52.45 37.79
C THR A 60 20.24 52.94 38.53
N ASP A 61 21.30 52.14 38.55
CA ASP A 61 22.63 52.52 39.09
C ASP A 61 23.61 52.89 37.95
N ASP A 62 23.13 53.58 36.91
CA ASP A 62 23.98 54.18 35.86
C ASP A 62 23.85 55.71 35.90
N GLU A 63 24.94 56.42 35.57
CA GLU A 63 25.05 57.88 35.56
C GLU A 63 23.79 58.58 35.00
N PRO A 64 23.32 59.69 35.59
CA PRO A 64 22.10 60.34 35.15
C PRO A 64 22.24 60.77 33.69
N ILE A 65 21.50 60.09 32.80
CA ILE A 65 21.37 60.46 31.38
C ILE A 65 20.93 61.93 31.34
N SER A 66 21.88 62.81 31.02
CA SER A 66 21.73 64.26 30.95
C SER A 66 20.37 64.63 30.36
N SER A 67 19.59 65.44 31.09
CA SER A 67 18.23 65.85 30.74
C SER A 67 18.10 66.59 29.41
N LYS A 68 19.23 66.87 28.73
CA LYS A 68 19.30 67.56 27.45
C LYS A 68 19.27 66.65 26.22
N ARG A 69 19.48 65.33 26.35
CA ARG A 69 19.45 64.39 25.20
C ARG A 69 18.24 63.44 25.27
N PRO A 70 17.61 63.12 24.13
CA PRO A 70 16.54 62.13 24.08
C PRO A 70 17.09 60.74 24.44
N ILE A 71 16.22 59.90 25.01
CA ILE A 71 16.53 58.50 25.32
C ILE A 71 16.54 57.73 24.00
N ARG A 72 17.64 57.05 23.68
CA ARG A 72 17.80 56.32 22.43
C ARG A 72 17.42 54.86 22.64
N ILE A 73 16.34 54.43 22.02
CA ILE A 73 15.86 53.04 22.09
C ILE A 73 16.10 52.36 20.76
N TYR A 74 16.59 51.12 20.79
CA TYR A 74 16.77 50.30 19.61
C TYR A 74 15.75 49.17 19.57
N CYS A 75 15.00 49.06 18.48
CA CYS A 75 14.20 47.88 18.16
C CYS A 75 14.79 47.20 16.94
N ASP A 76 14.88 45.89 16.94
CA ASP A 76 15.28 45.12 15.76
C ASP A 76 14.20 44.14 15.33
N GLY A 77 14.29 43.74 14.07
CA GLY A 77 13.38 42.79 13.50
C GLY A 77 13.57 42.62 12.01
N ILE A 78 12.81 41.68 11.47
CA ILE A 78 12.79 41.46 10.03
C ILE A 78 11.81 42.45 9.38
N PHE A 79 10.65 42.69 10.00
CA PHE A 79 9.63 43.61 9.48
C PHE A 79 9.09 43.25 8.09
N ASP A 80 9.15 41.97 7.72
CA ASP A 80 8.57 41.46 6.47
C ASP A 80 7.04 41.57 6.48
N LEU A 81 6.46 41.96 5.35
CA LEU A 81 5.06 42.39 5.21
C LEU A 81 4.65 43.36 6.34
N PHE A 82 5.33 44.50 6.42
CA PHE A 82 5.14 45.46 7.50
C PHE A 82 3.66 45.75 7.76
N HIS A 83 3.21 45.48 8.99
CA HIS A 83 1.80 45.47 9.36
C HIS A 83 1.58 46.15 10.71
N PHE A 84 0.32 46.40 11.06
CA PHE A 84 -0.03 47.15 12.27
C PHE A 84 0.49 46.53 13.58
N GLY A 85 0.72 45.21 13.62
CA GLY A 85 1.41 44.56 14.74
C GLY A 85 2.84 45.08 14.97
N HIS A 86 3.63 45.28 13.91
CA HIS A 86 4.97 45.87 14.01
C HIS A 86 4.87 47.35 14.40
N ALA A 87 3.94 48.11 13.79
CA ALA A 87 3.76 49.51 14.12
C ALA A 87 3.35 49.74 15.60
N ARG A 88 2.49 48.88 16.16
CA ARG A 88 2.10 48.93 17.58
C ARG A 88 3.23 48.53 18.54
N MET A 89 4.11 47.61 18.13
CA MET A 89 5.32 47.29 18.89
C MET A 89 6.25 48.51 18.95
N LEU A 90 6.46 49.19 17.81
CA LEU A 90 7.27 50.40 17.73
C LEU A 90 6.62 51.59 18.47
N GLU A 91 5.29 51.68 18.46
CA GLU A 91 4.53 52.64 19.28
C GLU A 91 4.78 52.45 20.77
N GLN A 92 4.77 51.20 21.25
CA GLN A 92 5.06 50.88 22.65
C GLN A 92 6.47 51.35 23.02
N ALA A 93 7.47 51.06 22.19
CA ALA A 93 8.84 51.51 22.41
C ALA A 93 8.94 53.04 22.42
N LYS A 94 8.30 53.75 21.49
CA LYS A 94 8.31 55.21 21.42
C LYS A 94 7.62 55.88 22.61
N LYS A 95 6.59 55.25 23.19
CA LYS A 95 5.76 55.81 24.28
C LYS A 95 6.10 55.29 25.68
N VAL A 96 7.11 54.43 25.82
CA VAL A 96 7.44 53.78 27.10
C VAL A 96 7.82 54.81 28.18
N PHE A 97 8.49 55.90 27.80
CA PHE A 97 8.80 57.02 28.69
C PHE A 97 7.88 58.20 28.39
N LYS A 98 6.97 58.52 29.32
CA LYS A 98 5.96 59.59 29.15
C LYS A 98 6.52 61.00 29.39
N ASP A 99 7.54 61.12 30.23
CA ASP A 99 8.09 62.40 30.70
C ASP A 99 9.43 62.76 30.03
N ARG A 100 9.86 62.00 29.01
CA ARG A 100 11.13 62.15 28.31
C ARG A 100 10.94 61.97 26.81
N ASP A 101 11.69 62.75 26.02
CA ASP A 101 11.75 62.55 24.59
C ASP A 101 12.52 61.26 24.25
N VAL A 102 11.96 60.44 23.36
CA VAL A 102 12.50 59.14 22.94
C VAL A 102 12.89 59.21 21.48
N TYR A 103 14.10 58.80 21.16
CA TYR A 103 14.59 58.66 19.79
C TYR A 103 14.70 57.16 19.46
N LEU A 104 13.84 56.67 18.56
CA LEU A 104 13.68 55.27 18.22
C LEU A 104 14.48 54.92 16.97
N LEU A 105 15.54 54.15 17.17
CA LEU A 105 16.31 53.50 16.12
C LEU A 105 15.69 52.14 15.83
N VAL A 106 15.44 51.81 14.56
CA VAL A 106 14.91 50.51 14.17
C VAL A 106 15.85 49.80 13.21
N GLY A 107 16.40 48.67 13.66
CA GLY A 107 17.29 47.82 12.89
C GLY A 107 16.55 46.81 12.03
N VAL A 108 16.91 46.75 10.74
CA VAL A 108 16.42 45.76 9.78
C VAL A 108 17.52 44.76 9.49
N CYS A 109 17.28 43.48 9.81
CA CYS A 109 18.24 42.43 9.46
C CYS A 109 18.31 42.25 7.94
N ASP A 110 19.51 42.00 7.42
CA ASP A 110 19.72 41.76 5.99
C ASP A 110 19.04 40.46 5.51
N ASP A 111 18.80 40.35 4.20
CA ASP A 111 18.12 39.19 3.63
C ASP A 111 18.92 37.89 3.78
N GLN A 112 20.25 37.95 3.63
CA GLN A 112 21.12 36.78 3.68
C GLN A 112 21.09 36.12 5.08
N LEU A 113 21.33 36.93 6.11
CA LEU A 113 21.33 36.58 7.51
C LEU A 113 19.93 36.12 7.96
N THR A 114 18.88 36.80 7.48
CA THR A 114 17.50 36.41 7.76
C THR A 114 17.17 35.03 7.19
N HIS A 115 17.60 34.74 5.95
CA HIS A 115 17.37 33.45 5.29
C HIS A 115 18.19 32.32 5.92
N GLU A 116 19.40 32.61 6.38
CA GLU A 116 20.26 31.66 7.08
C GLU A 116 19.75 31.32 8.48
N LYS A 117 19.29 32.31 9.25
CA LYS A 117 18.98 32.15 10.69
C LYS A 117 17.50 32.01 11.04
N LYS A 118 16.56 32.36 10.15
CA LYS A 118 15.11 32.20 10.42
C LYS A 118 14.32 31.64 9.25
N GLY A 119 14.40 32.24 8.08
CA GLY A 119 13.60 31.83 6.92
C GLY A 119 13.49 32.90 5.85
N LYS A 120 12.77 32.57 4.78
CA LYS A 120 12.60 33.46 3.62
C LYS A 120 11.71 34.65 3.96
N THR A 121 12.01 35.78 3.35
CA THR A 121 11.21 37.01 3.35
C THR A 121 10.41 37.15 2.05
N VAL A 122 9.26 37.82 2.12
CA VAL A 122 8.46 38.19 0.94
C VAL A 122 8.95 39.51 0.37
N MET A 123 9.18 40.49 1.23
CA MET A 123 9.76 41.79 0.89
C MET A 123 11.29 41.71 0.98
N ASP A 124 11.98 42.35 0.04
CA ASP A 124 13.43 42.47 0.10
C ASP A 124 13.87 43.45 1.20
N GLU A 125 15.16 43.46 1.54
CA GLU A 125 15.70 44.34 2.59
C GLU A 125 15.36 45.82 2.38
N TYR A 126 15.44 46.29 1.13
CA TYR A 126 15.18 47.69 0.81
C TYR A 126 13.71 48.05 1.04
N GLU A 127 12.79 47.21 0.58
CA GLU A 127 11.35 47.37 0.78
C GLU A 127 10.97 47.37 2.27
N ARG A 128 11.63 46.54 3.08
CA ARG A 128 11.43 46.48 4.54
C ARG A 128 11.96 47.74 5.23
N ALA A 129 13.14 48.22 4.84
CA ALA A 129 13.71 49.45 5.37
C ALA A 129 12.86 50.68 5.02
N GLU A 130 12.41 50.81 3.78
CA GLU A 130 11.51 51.89 3.34
C GLU A 130 10.17 51.85 4.09
N SER A 131 9.61 50.66 4.32
CA SER A 131 8.37 50.52 5.10
C SER A 131 8.49 51.09 6.51
N LEU A 132 9.66 50.95 7.14
CA LEU A 132 9.94 51.49 8.46
C LEU A 132 10.20 52.99 8.44
N ARG A 133 10.87 53.51 7.40
CA ARG A 133 11.03 54.97 7.20
C ARG A 133 9.69 55.69 7.14
N HIS A 134 8.65 55.00 6.68
CA HIS A 134 7.28 55.53 6.63
C HIS A 134 6.43 55.21 7.88
N CYS A 135 6.97 54.50 8.86
CA CYS A 135 6.30 54.26 10.12
C CYS A 135 6.39 55.52 11.00
N LYS A 136 5.23 56.04 11.43
CA LYS A 136 5.09 57.26 12.25
C LYS A 136 6.01 57.29 13.49
N TRP A 137 6.31 56.13 14.07
CA TRP A 137 7.01 56.03 15.35
C TRP A 137 8.53 55.96 15.23
N VAL A 138 9.06 55.78 14.03
CA VAL A 138 10.48 55.54 13.76
C VAL A 138 11.20 56.85 13.45
N ASP A 139 12.30 57.12 14.13
CA ASP A 139 13.12 58.31 13.87
C ASP A 139 14.32 57.98 12.95
N GLU A 140 14.90 56.79 13.11
CA GLU A 140 16.09 56.36 12.37
C GLU A 140 15.99 54.87 12.02
N VAL A 141 16.29 54.52 10.77
CA VAL A 141 16.35 53.11 10.32
C VAL A 141 17.83 52.72 10.15
N ILE A 142 18.22 51.60 10.77
CA ILE A 142 19.54 50.99 10.63
C ILE A 142 19.40 49.78 9.70
N GLU A 143 19.91 49.91 8.48
CA GLU A 143 20.03 48.79 7.54
C GLU A 143 21.17 47.86 7.96
N HIS A 144 21.12 46.59 7.49
CA HIS A 144 22.10 45.56 7.83
C HIS A 144 22.33 45.37 9.35
N ALA A 145 21.23 45.34 10.10
CA ALA A 145 21.28 45.12 11.54
C ALA A 145 21.83 43.73 11.89
N PRO A 146 22.73 43.63 12.90
CA PRO A 146 23.28 42.35 13.32
C PRO A 146 22.21 41.47 13.98
N TRP A 147 22.35 40.14 13.84
CA TRP A 147 21.43 39.17 14.46
C TRP A 147 21.50 39.12 15.98
N ALA A 148 22.69 39.43 16.53
CA ALA A 148 22.93 39.52 17.95
C ALA A 148 23.72 40.80 18.21
N ILE A 149 23.27 41.59 19.19
CA ILE A 149 23.84 42.89 19.52
C ILE A 149 25.00 42.70 20.49
N ASP A 150 26.09 43.45 20.29
CA ASP A 150 27.23 43.51 21.19
C ASP A 150 27.46 44.93 21.76
N GLN A 151 28.40 45.06 22.69
CA GLN A 151 28.70 46.36 23.31
C GLN A 151 29.17 47.40 22.27
N ALA A 152 29.95 46.97 21.28
CA ALA A 152 30.46 47.86 20.24
C ALA A 152 29.32 48.48 19.41
N PHE A 153 28.26 47.72 19.14
CA PHE A 153 27.07 48.21 18.46
C PHE A 153 26.28 49.20 19.33
N LEU A 154 26.09 48.90 20.62
CA LEU A 154 25.42 49.80 21.56
C LEU A 154 26.15 51.14 21.67
N ASP A 155 27.47 51.12 21.80
CA ASP A 155 28.30 52.33 21.95
C ASP A 155 28.30 53.17 20.66
N LYS A 156 28.41 52.51 19.50
CA LYS A 156 28.43 53.16 18.18
C LYS A 156 27.15 53.97 17.93
N HIS A 157 25.99 53.39 18.24
CA HIS A 157 24.68 54.01 18.01
C HIS A 157 24.14 54.78 19.22
N LYS A 158 24.90 54.78 20.33
CA LYS A 158 24.55 55.40 21.62
C LYS A 158 23.20 54.90 22.14
N ILE A 159 22.98 53.59 22.11
CA ILE A 159 21.72 52.96 22.48
C ILE A 159 21.63 52.87 24.00
N ASP A 160 20.58 53.45 24.58
CA ASP A 160 20.32 53.42 26.02
C ASP A 160 19.53 52.15 26.41
N TYR A 161 18.54 51.75 25.59
CA TYR A 161 17.72 50.55 25.81
C TYR A 161 17.44 49.79 24.51
N VAL A 162 17.24 48.48 24.61
CA VAL A 162 16.81 47.61 23.50
C VAL A 162 15.39 47.11 23.77
N ALA A 163 14.46 47.32 22.84
CA ALA A 163 13.06 46.95 23.00
C ALA A 163 12.63 45.86 21.99
N HIS A 164 12.16 44.72 22.51
CA HIS A 164 11.64 43.59 21.73
C HIS A 164 10.61 42.81 22.57
N ASP A 165 9.89 41.83 22.01
CA ASP A 165 9.01 40.96 22.79
C ASP A 165 9.79 40.13 23.85
N ASP A 166 9.12 39.80 24.96
CA ASP A 166 9.74 39.15 26.13
C ASP A 166 9.99 37.64 25.95
N LEU A 167 9.68 37.09 24.77
CA LEU A 167 9.94 35.67 24.51
C LEU A 167 11.43 35.46 24.22
N PRO A 168 12.07 34.42 24.80
CA PRO A 168 13.44 34.08 24.46
C PRO A 168 13.59 33.82 22.97
N TYR A 169 14.49 34.55 22.31
CA TYR A 169 14.68 34.44 20.88
C TYR A 169 15.87 33.52 20.59
N ALA A 170 15.58 32.23 20.48
CA ALA A 170 16.59 31.20 20.27
C ALA A 170 17.17 31.26 18.85
N SER A 171 18.50 31.13 18.77
CA SER A 171 19.28 31.00 17.54
C SER A 171 20.10 29.70 17.59
N GLN A 172 20.70 29.28 16.47
CA GLN A 172 21.50 28.04 16.40
C GLN A 172 22.63 27.99 17.44
N ASP A 173 23.14 29.16 17.85
CA ASP A 173 24.31 29.30 18.72
C ASP A 173 23.96 29.75 20.16
N THR A 174 22.76 30.30 20.40
CA THR A 174 22.37 30.89 21.70
C THR A 174 20.89 30.63 22.04
N ALA A 175 20.60 30.38 23.32
CA ALA A 175 19.23 30.16 23.79
C ALA A 175 18.36 31.43 23.76
N ASP A 176 18.97 32.61 23.88
CA ASP A 176 18.33 33.92 23.72
C ASP A 176 19.37 34.93 23.22
N VAL A 177 19.14 35.54 22.05
CA VAL A 177 20.05 36.57 21.50
C VAL A 177 20.05 37.87 22.31
N TYR A 178 19.03 38.11 23.13
CA TYR A 178 18.92 39.30 23.99
C TYR A 178 19.46 39.08 25.41
N ALA A 179 19.99 37.89 25.74
CA ALA A 179 20.51 37.59 27.08
C ALA A 179 21.53 38.65 27.57
N PHE A 180 22.45 39.05 26.68
CA PHE A 180 23.48 40.06 26.95
C PHE A 180 22.89 41.41 27.41
N VAL A 181 21.82 41.89 26.78
CA VAL A 181 21.19 43.18 27.15
C VAL A 181 20.23 43.05 28.33
N LYS A 182 19.62 41.87 28.52
CA LYS A 182 18.79 41.55 29.69
C LYS A 182 19.63 41.52 30.97
N GLU A 183 20.83 40.92 30.92
CA GLU A 183 21.78 40.88 32.05
C GLU A 183 22.25 42.28 32.48
N GLN A 184 22.33 43.23 31.54
CA GLN A 184 22.68 44.63 31.82
C GLN A 184 21.49 45.48 32.30
N GLY A 185 20.28 44.93 32.39
CA GLY A 185 19.07 45.70 32.74
C GLY A 185 18.63 46.71 31.67
N LYS A 186 19.11 46.57 30.43
CA LYS A 186 18.83 47.49 29.31
C LYS A 186 17.74 46.99 28.35
N PHE A 187 17.06 45.90 28.68
CA PHE A 187 16.00 45.31 27.86
C PHE A 187 14.61 45.83 28.25
N LEU A 188 13.83 46.30 27.27
CA LEU A 188 12.47 46.78 27.44
C LEU A 188 11.48 45.82 26.74
N PRO A 189 10.69 45.04 27.50
CA PRO A 189 9.76 44.10 26.89
C PRO A 189 8.57 44.83 26.23
N THR A 190 8.20 44.37 25.04
CA THR A 190 7.01 44.83 24.31
C THR A 190 5.98 43.69 24.17
N GLN A 191 4.72 44.06 23.96
CA GLN A 191 3.62 43.11 23.78
C GLN A 191 3.29 42.91 22.30
N ARG A 192 3.13 41.65 21.89
CA ARG A 192 2.68 41.29 20.54
C ARG A 192 1.21 41.63 20.36
N THR A 193 0.84 42.08 19.15
CA THR A 193 -0.56 42.29 18.80
C THR A 193 -1.19 40.97 18.32
N GLU A 194 -2.27 40.53 18.96
CA GLU A 194 -2.98 39.31 18.55
C GLU A 194 -3.74 39.47 17.22
N GLY A 195 -3.90 38.36 16.49
CA GLY A 195 -4.68 38.30 15.25
C GLY A 195 -3.99 38.87 14.00
N VAL A 196 -2.73 39.30 14.12
CA VAL A 196 -1.89 39.71 12.98
C VAL A 196 -0.45 39.25 13.16
N SER A 197 0.09 38.64 12.12
CA SER A 197 1.51 38.36 11.96
C SER A 197 1.81 38.24 10.46
N THR A 198 3.09 38.37 10.07
CA THR A 198 3.54 38.09 8.71
C THR A 198 3.08 36.70 8.26
N SER A 199 3.16 35.69 9.14
CA SER A 199 2.69 34.33 8.87
C SER A 199 1.17 34.25 8.67
N ASP A 200 0.38 34.99 9.43
CA ASP A 200 -1.09 35.03 9.25
C ASP A 200 -1.48 35.71 7.94
N LEU A 201 -0.81 36.81 7.57
CA LEU A 201 -1.05 37.50 6.31
C LEU A 201 -0.71 36.59 5.12
N ILE A 202 0.44 35.92 5.16
CA ILE A 202 0.83 34.93 4.15
C ILE A 202 -0.21 33.79 4.11
N THR A 203 -0.64 33.27 5.27
CA THR A 203 -1.61 32.17 5.33
C THR A 203 -2.97 32.57 4.75
N ARG A 204 -3.44 33.81 4.96
CA ARG A 204 -4.66 34.34 4.35
C ARG A 204 -4.54 34.42 2.83
N ILE A 205 -3.43 34.97 2.33
CA ILE A 205 -3.16 35.07 0.89
C ILE A 205 -3.08 33.67 0.26
N VAL A 206 -2.35 32.74 0.89
CA VAL A 206 -2.18 31.36 0.41
C VAL A 206 -3.50 30.58 0.45
N ARG A 207 -4.34 30.77 1.47
CA ARG A 207 -5.65 30.11 1.60
C ARG A 207 -6.59 30.49 0.46
N ASP A 208 -6.59 31.76 0.09
CA ASP A 208 -7.49 32.29 -0.95
C ASP A 208 -6.86 32.23 -2.36
N TYR A 209 -5.57 31.92 -2.46
CA TYR A 209 -4.82 31.79 -3.71
C TYR A 209 -5.48 30.80 -4.68
N ASP A 210 -5.91 29.64 -4.18
CA ASP A 210 -6.58 28.61 -5.00
C ASP A 210 -7.91 29.12 -5.59
N GLN A 211 -8.61 30.00 -4.87
CA GLN A 211 -9.87 30.58 -5.33
C GLN A 211 -9.63 31.76 -6.29
N TYR A 212 -8.63 32.59 -6.02
CA TYR A 212 -8.16 33.65 -6.92
C TYR A 212 -7.72 33.09 -8.27
N VAL A 213 -6.91 32.03 -8.26
CA VAL A 213 -6.40 31.37 -9.46
C VAL A 213 -7.53 30.82 -10.32
N ARG A 214 -8.49 30.10 -9.71
CA ARG A 214 -9.65 29.57 -10.45
C ARG A 214 -10.47 30.67 -11.08
N ARG A 215 -10.81 31.72 -10.33
CA ARG A 215 -11.62 32.85 -10.83
C ARG A 215 -10.95 33.57 -11.99
N ASN A 216 -9.63 33.75 -11.97
CA ASN A 216 -8.92 34.43 -13.06
C ASN A 216 -8.75 33.53 -14.29
N LEU A 217 -8.50 32.23 -14.11
CA LEU A 217 -8.52 31.27 -15.21
C LEU A 217 -9.91 31.16 -15.86
N GLU A 218 -10.98 31.21 -15.07
CA GLU A 218 -12.37 31.25 -15.57
C GLU A 218 -12.69 32.54 -16.35
N ARG A 219 -12.05 33.66 -16.01
CA ARG A 219 -12.16 34.94 -16.73
C ARG A 219 -11.30 35.00 -17.99
N GLY A 220 -10.56 33.94 -18.31
CA GLY A 220 -9.73 33.84 -19.51
C GLY A 220 -8.31 34.41 -19.36
N VAL A 221 -7.87 34.74 -18.15
CA VAL A 221 -6.47 35.14 -17.89
C VAL A 221 -5.60 33.91 -18.04
N THR A 222 -4.50 34.02 -18.79
CA THR A 222 -3.63 32.87 -19.07
C THR A 222 -2.82 32.50 -17.82
N ALA A 223 -2.48 31.21 -17.66
CA ALA A 223 -1.70 30.74 -16.52
C ALA A 223 -0.31 31.40 -16.43
N LYS A 224 0.23 31.84 -17.57
CA LYS A 224 1.48 32.59 -17.68
C LYS A 224 1.37 34.01 -17.10
N GLU A 225 0.22 34.66 -17.27
CA GLU A 225 -0.06 35.99 -16.68
C GLU A 225 -0.31 35.93 -15.17
N LEU A 226 -0.76 34.78 -14.65
CA LEU A 226 -0.97 34.54 -13.23
C LEU A 226 0.29 34.02 -12.50
N ASN A 227 1.44 33.93 -13.19
CA ASN A 227 2.67 33.33 -12.67
C ASN A 227 2.45 31.93 -12.04
N LEU A 228 1.52 31.16 -12.60
CA LEU A 228 1.22 29.83 -12.09
C LEU A 228 2.28 28.85 -12.56
N GLY A 229 2.83 28.10 -11.61
CA GLY A 229 3.63 26.93 -11.95
C GLY A 229 2.77 25.95 -12.75
N PHE A 230 3.33 25.39 -13.82
CA PHE A 230 2.66 24.43 -14.72
C PHE A 230 1.87 23.32 -13.99
N LEU A 231 2.39 22.82 -12.85
CA LEU A 231 1.70 21.79 -12.06
C LEU A 231 0.40 22.29 -11.43
N LYS A 232 0.35 23.56 -11.02
CA LYS A 232 -0.83 24.17 -10.43
C LYS A 232 -1.89 24.46 -11.50
N GLU A 233 -1.46 24.86 -12.69
CA GLU A 233 -2.32 24.99 -13.87
C GLU A 233 -2.99 23.64 -14.21
N GLN A 234 -2.22 22.55 -14.29
CA GLN A 234 -2.76 21.21 -14.54
C GLN A 234 -3.70 20.73 -13.44
N GLU A 235 -3.39 21.01 -12.16
CA GLU A 235 -4.28 20.68 -11.03
C GLU A 235 -5.64 21.40 -11.16
N VAL A 236 -5.64 22.67 -11.54
CA VAL A 236 -6.86 23.47 -11.70
C VAL A 236 -7.67 22.99 -12.89
N ASN A 237 -7.02 22.74 -14.04
CA ASN A 237 -7.68 22.20 -15.24
C ASN A 237 -8.31 20.84 -14.95
N LEU A 238 -7.60 19.93 -14.26
CA LEU A 238 -8.13 18.62 -13.88
C LEU A 238 -9.35 18.72 -12.95
N LYS A 239 -9.31 19.62 -11.95
CA LYS A 239 -10.45 19.85 -11.06
C LYS A 239 -11.66 20.42 -11.82
N LYS A 240 -11.43 21.28 -12.82
CA LYS A 240 -12.46 21.81 -13.72
C LYS A 240 -13.09 20.69 -14.55
N SER A 241 -12.29 19.88 -15.27
CA SER A 241 -12.77 18.75 -16.07
C SER A 241 -13.59 17.75 -15.25
N ILE A 242 -13.16 17.46 -14.00
CA ILE A 242 -13.91 16.60 -13.07
C ILE A 242 -15.24 17.23 -12.66
N SER A 243 -15.27 18.54 -12.43
CA SER A 243 -16.50 19.26 -12.05
C SER A 243 -17.51 19.32 -13.20
N GLU A 244 -17.04 19.52 -14.43
CA GLU A 244 -17.84 19.53 -15.66
C GLU A 244 -18.45 18.15 -15.92
N ILE A 245 -17.66 17.08 -15.81
CA ILE A 245 -18.14 15.69 -15.87
C ILE A 245 -19.21 15.43 -14.80
N LYS A 246 -18.99 15.91 -13.57
CA LYS A 246 -19.96 15.74 -12.48
C LYS A 246 -21.28 16.46 -12.77
N SER A 247 -21.24 17.68 -13.31
CA SER A 247 -22.44 18.41 -13.72
C SER A 247 -23.14 17.77 -14.93
N SER A 248 -22.38 17.30 -15.92
CA SER A 248 -22.91 16.59 -17.10
C SER A 248 -23.60 15.28 -16.70
N ILE A 249 -23.03 14.53 -15.76
CA ILE A 249 -23.66 13.31 -15.20
C ILE A 249 -24.95 13.64 -14.43
N HIS A 250 -24.97 14.78 -13.73
CA HIS A 250 -26.13 15.18 -12.93
C HIS A 250 -27.28 15.72 -13.80
N GLN A 251 -26.98 16.43 -14.89
CA GLN A 251 -27.98 16.98 -15.82
C GLN A 251 -28.43 15.98 -16.89
N ASN A 252 -27.53 15.15 -17.43
CA ASN A 252 -27.82 14.20 -18.50
C ASN A 252 -28.04 12.75 -18.01
N TRP A 253 -28.77 12.58 -16.90
CA TRP A 253 -29.14 11.24 -16.39
C TRP A 253 -29.95 10.40 -17.41
N HIS A 254 -30.43 11.01 -18.50
CA HIS A 254 -31.06 10.33 -19.64
C HIS A 254 -30.49 10.73 -21.04
N GLY A 255 -29.33 11.40 -21.12
CA GLY A 255 -28.75 11.97 -22.36
C GLY A 255 -27.52 11.24 -22.94
N THR A 256 -27.23 11.51 -24.21
CA THR A 256 -26.52 10.69 -25.22
C THR A 256 -25.08 10.27 -24.89
N LYS A 257 -24.79 8.96 -25.07
CA LYS A 257 -23.48 8.27 -24.92
C LYS A 257 -22.27 8.94 -25.60
N THR A 258 -22.51 9.83 -26.54
CA THR A 258 -21.47 10.50 -27.35
C THR A 258 -20.83 11.68 -26.63
N GLU A 259 -21.61 12.47 -25.87
CA GLU A 259 -21.09 13.61 -25.10
C GLU A 259 -20.22 13.12 -23.94
N LEU A 260 -20.71 12.16 -23.15
CA LEU A 260 -19.92 11.50 -22.10
C LEU A 260 -18.60 10.92 -22.64
N ARG A 261 -18.62 10.33 -23.85
CA ARG A 261 -17.40 9.76 -24.45
C ARG A 261 -16.37 10.83 -24.77
N ASN A 262 -16.79 12.02 -25.18
CA ASN A 262 -15.90 13.13 -25.48
C ASN A 262 -15.30 13.69 -24.19
N ASP A 263 -16.11 13.93 -23.14
CA ASP A 263 -15.64 14.40 -21.83
C ASP A 263 -14.65 13.42 -21.18
N PHE A 264 -14.92 12.10 -21.28
CA PHE A 264 -13.99 11.06 -20.81
C PHE A 264 -12.70 11.01 -21.64
N SER A 265 -12.74 11.39 -22.92
CA SER A 265 -11.55 11.43 -23.77
C SER A 265 -10.66 12.64 -23.44
N GLU A 266 -11.26 13.75 -23.04
CA GLU A 266 -10.58 14.97 -22.62
C GLU A 266 -9.86 14.77 -21.28
N LEU A 267 -10.55 14.20 -20.27
CA LEU A 267 -9.95 13.78 -19.00
C LEU A 267 -8.75 12.82 -19.20
N LYS A 268 -8.87 11.89 -20.15
CA LYS A 268 -7.79 10.94 -20.46
C LYS A 268 -6.56 11.64 -21.04
N ASN A 269 -6.75 12.69 -21.84
CA ASN A 269 -5.66 13.45 -22.43
C ASN A 269 -4.97 14.33 -21.37
N ASP A 270 -5.73 14.99 -20.50
CA ASP A 270 -5.22 15.80 -19.38
C ASP A 270 -4.37 14.97 -18.41
N LEU A 271 -4.87 13.77 -18.05
CA LEU A 271 -4.13 12.83 -17.21
C LEU A 271 -2.81 12.39 -17.89
N ARG A 272 -2.85 12.10 -19.19
CA ARG A 272 -1.67 11.67 -19.94
C ARG A 272 -0.60 12.76 -19.98
N GLN A 273 -1.00 14.01 -20.14
CA GLN A 273 -0.10 15.17 -20.13
C GLN A 273 0.50 15.42 -18.73
N THR A 274 -0.33 15.31 -17.69
CA THR A 274 0.12 15.44 -16.30
C THR A 274 1.17 14.37 -15.93
N PHE A 275 0.96 13.11 -16.34
CA PHE A 275 1.91 12.03 -16.10
C PHE A 275 3.23 12.20 -16.86
N ALA A 276 3.20 12.66 -18.10
CA ALA A 276 4.42 12.88 -18.89
C ALA A 276 5.34 13.94 -18.28
N VAL A 277 4.78 15.02 -17.72
CA VAL A 277 5.57 16.10 -17.10
C VAL A 277 6.01 15.74 -15.68
N TRP A 278 5.25 14.94 -14.95
CA TRP A 278 5.69 14.38 -13.67
C TRP A 278 6.90 13.44 -13.84
N GLU A 279 6.90 12.63 -14.89
CA GLU A 279 8.02 11.76 -15.26
C GLU A 279 9.29 12.60 -15.57
N GLU A 280 9.15 13.73 -16.26
CA GLU A 280 10.24 14.65 -16.59
C GLU A 280 10.81 15.37 -15.36
N LYS A 281 9.95 15.95 -14.48
CA LYS A 281 10.39 16.67 -13.28
C LYS A 281 10.93 15.76 -12.17
N SER A 282 10.43 14.53 -12.06
CA SER A 282 10.95 13.56 -11.08
C SER A 282 12.44 13.24 -11.31
N GLN A 283 12.91 13.23 -12.56
CA GLN A 283 14.32 13.04 -12.87
C GLN A 283 15.18 14.26 -12.50
N GLU A 284 14.63 15.46 -12.58
CA GLU A 284 15.31 16.70 -12.20
C GLU A 284 15.49 16.80 -10.67
N TYR A 285 14.45 16.47 -9.88
CA TYR A 285 14.55 16.41 -8.42
C TYR A 285 15.53 15.34 -7.92
N VAL A 286 15.64 14.21 -8.62
CA VAL A 286 16.61 13.14 -8.29
C VAL A 286 18.05 13.57 -8.57
N ARG A 287 18.28 14.40 -9.61
CA ARG A 287 19.58 15.01 -9.89
C ARG A 287 19.93 16.09 -8.85
N GLU A 288 18.97 16.94 -8.50
CA GLU A 288 19.18 18.01 -7.51
C GLU A 288 19.39 17.45 -6.09
N PHE A 289 18.69 16.38 -5.72
CA PHE A 289 18.87 15.66 -4.45
C PHE A 289 20.23 14.95 -4.39
N SER A 290 20.67 14.33 -5.49
CA SER A 290 22.02 13.73 -5.59
C SER A 290 23.13 14.77 -5.45
N ARG A 291 22.92 15.98 -5.99
CA ARG A 291 23.87 17.11 -5.91
C ARG A 291 24.02 17.65 -4.48
N ARG A 292 22.95 17.62 -3.67
CA ARG A 292 22.94 18.08 -2.27
C ARG A 292 23.67 17.16 -1.29
N PHE A 293 23.95 15.90 -1.64
CA PHE A 293 24.63 14.93 -0.77
C PHE A 293 26.08 14.59 -1.18
N GLY A 294 26.67 15.31 -2.14
CA GLY A 294 28.12 15.25 -2.41
C GLY A 294 28.69 13.86 -2.75
N ALA A 295 27.85 12.91 -3.18
CA ALA A 295 28.24 11.51 -3.34
C ALA A 295 28.79 11.16 -4.74
N GLU A 296 28.95 12.13 -5.65
CA GLU A 296 29.35 11.82 -7.03
C GLU A 296 30.74 11.18 -7.12
N SER A 297 31.73 11.50 -6.26
CA SER A 297 33.10 11.00 -6.47
C SER A 297 33.34 9.54 -6.03
N VAL A 298 32.58 9.05 -5.04
CA VAL A 298 32.71 7.68 -4.50
C VAL A 298 31.72 6.74 -5.19
N VAL A 299 30.51 7.23 -5.48
CA VAL A 299 29.49 6.50 -6.23
C VAL A 299 29.94 6.35 -7.68
N ASP A 300 30.43 7.36 -8.40
CA ASP A 300 30.88 7.11 -9.79
C ASP A 300 32.08 6.16 -9.86
N LYS A 301 32.99 6.18 -8.89
CA LYS A 301 34.16 5.27 -8.86
C LYS A 301 33.77 3.83 -8.53
N LEU A 302 32.85 3.59 -7.59
CA LEU A 302 32.35 2.24 -7.30
C LEU A 302 31.47 1.71 -8.43
N PHE A 303 30.66 2.57 -9.05
CA PHE A 303 29.63 2.16 -10.00
C PHE A 303 30.16 2.00 -11.43
N ARG A 304 31.16 2.78 -11.87
CA ARG A 304 31.85 2.54 -13.17
C ARG A 304 32.68 1.24 -13.19
N ARG A 305 33.23 0.82 -12.04
CA ARG A 305 33.97 -0.45 -11.93
C ARG A 305 33.06 -1.68 -11.90
N ARG A 306 31.81 -1.56 -11.44
CA ARG A 306 30.82 -2.66 -11.44
C ARG A 306 29.99 -2.73 -12.73
N SER A 307 29.69 -1.58 -13.35
CA SER A 307 28.89 -1.44 -14.59
C SER A 307 29.56 -2.05 -15.83
N ARG A 308 30.89 -1.95 -15.98
CA ARG A 308 31.62 -2.57 -17.11
C ARG A 308 31.78 -4.09 -17.01
N ARG A 309 31.61 -4.70 -15.83
CA ARG A 309 31.85 -6.14 -15.61
C ARG A 309 30.57 -6.98 -15.68
N ASN A 310 29.44 -6.48 -15.17
CA ASN A 310 28.17 -7.24 -15.18
C ASN A 310 27.46 -7.19 -16.54
N THR A 311 27.43 -6.03 -17.21
CA THR A 311 26.76 -5.89 -18.52
C THR A 311 27.42 -6.75 -19.60
N SER A 312 28.75 -6.89 -19.58
CA SER A 312 29.49 -7.78 -20.49
C SER A 312 29.25 -9.26 -20.19
N VAL A 313 29.13 -9.64 -18.92
CA VAL A 313 28.93 -11.04 -18.50
C VAL A 313 27.48 -11.47 -18.74
N ASP A 314 26.49 -10.63 -18.44
CA ASP A 314 25.08 -10.97 -18.67
C ASP A 314 24.76 -11.06 -20.17
N VAL A 315 25.32 -10.15 -20.98
CA VAL A 315 25.18 -10.19 -22.44
C VAL A 315 25.93 -11.39 -23.01
N ALA A 316 27.19 -11.63 -22.61
CA ALA A 316 27.93 -12.82 -23.06
C ALA A 316 27.23 -14.12 -22.65
N THR A 317 26.71 -14.19 -21.42
CA THR A 317 25.99 -15.37 -20.90
C THR A 317 24.64 -15.53 -21.60
N SER A 318 23.90 -14.46 -21.91
CA SER A 318 22.66 -14.53 -22.70
C SER A 318 22.92 -15.05 -24.13
N VAL A 319 24.03 -14.64 -24.74
CA VAL A 319 24.46 -15.09 -26.08
C VAL A 319 24.88 -16.56 -26.04
N ILE A 320 25.59 -16.99 -25.00
CA ILE A 320 26.05 -18.39 -24.83
C ILE A 320 24.88 -19.32 -24.49
N THR A 321 23.96 -18.88 -23.62
CA THR A 321 22.86 -19.72 -23.09
C THR A 321 21.57 -19.63 -23.91
N GLY A 322 21.41 -18.60 -24.75
CA GLY A 322 20.18 -18.31 -25.48
C GLY A 322 19.03 -17.80 -24.61
N VAL A 323 19.28 -17.48 -23.34
CA VAL A 323 18.27 -16.99 -22.38
C VAL A 323 18.28 -15.46 -22.36
N PRO A 324 17.12 -14.77 -22.42
CA PRO A 324 17.05 -13.32 -22.29
C PRO A 324 17.75 -12.81 -21.01
N SER A 325 18.50 -11.71 -21.13
CA SER A 325 19.29 -11.13 -20.03
C SER A 325 18.45 -10.77 -18.80
N ASP A 326 17.19 -10.36 -18.99
CA ASP A 326 16.29 -10.01 -17.88
C ASP A 326 15.90 -11.24 -17.03
N HIS A 327 15.75 -12.42 -17.63
CA HIS A 327 15.49 -13.65 -16.88
C HIS A 327 16.70 -14.07 -16.03
N LEU A 328 17.91 -13.87 -16.55
CA LEU A 328 19.15 -14.12 -15.82
C LEU A 328 19.28 -13.16 -14.63
N ARG A 329 18.94 -11.88 -14.80
CA ARG A 329 18.93 -10.88 -13.71
C ARG A 329 17.94 -11.23 -12.61
N VAL A 330 16.72 -11.65 -12.96
CA VAL A 330 15.71 -12.13 -11.99
C VAL A 330 16.26 -13.32 -11.21
N LEU A 331 16.81 -14.33 -11.91
CA LEU A 331 17.36 -15.52 -11.26
C LEU A 331 18.54 -15.19 -10.34
N ALA A 332 19.51 -14.39 -10.79
CA ALA A 332 20.65 -13.97 -9.98
C ALA A 332 20.21 -13.21 -8.73
N THR A 333 19.21 -12.34 -8.88
CA THR A 333 18.62 -11.58 -7.77
C THR A 333 17.95 -12.53 -6.76
N LEU A 334 17.16 -13.51 -7.21
CA LEU A 334 16.55 -14.50 -6.32
C LEU A 334 17.60 -15.37 -5.62
N MET A 335 18.64 -15.80 -6.32
CA MET A 335 19.74 -16.55 -5.70
C MET A 335 20.49 -15.73 -4.64
N SER A 336 20.61 -14.42 -4.82
CA SER A 336 21.24 -13.52 -3.84
C SER A 336 20.48 -13.47 -2.50
N THR A 337 19.20 -13.85 -2.45
CA THR A 337 18.42 -13.87 -1.20
C THR A 337 18.80 -15.00 -0.25
N TYR A 338 19.45 -16.08 -0.74
CA TYR A 338 19.89 -17.20 0.10
C TYR A 338 20.98 -16.81 1.13
N PRO A 339 22.10 -16.18 0.74
CA PRO A 339 23.08 -15.70 1.72
C PRO A 339 22.48 -14.62 2.63
N LEU A 340 21.60 -13.76 2.11
CA LEU A 340 20.89 -12.77 2.94
C LEU A 340 19.98 -13.44 3.98
N ALA A 341 19.35 -14.57 3.65
CA ALA A 341 18.54 -15.34 4.58
C ALA A 341 19.35 -15.94 5.72
N LEU A 342 20.59 -16.39 5.45
CA LEU A 342 21.51 -16.86 6.48
C LEU A 342 21.95 -15.72 7.41
N ILE A 343 22.26 -14.53 6.85
CA ILE A 343 22.60 -13.34 7.64
C ILE A 343 21.41 -12.89 8.47
N PHE A 344 20.20 -12.88 7.90
CA PHE A 344 18.98 -12.52 8.61
C PHE A 344 18.74 -13.44 9.82
N ARG A 345 18.98 -14.75 9.64
CA ARG A 345 18.83 -15.75 10.71
C ARG A 345 19.85 -15.56 11.85
N SER A 346 21.03 -15.03 11.57
CA SER A 346 22.05 -14.77 12.60
C SER A 346 21.83 -13.47 13.39
N LEU A 347 20.87 -12.63 12.98
CA LEU A 347 20.54 -11.40 13.70
C LEU A 347 19.94 -11.70 15.08
N PRO A 348 20.34 -10.95 16.13
CA PRO A 348 19.89 -11.19 17.49
C PRO A 348 18.37 -11.01 17.62
N PRO A 349 17.62 -12.00 18.16
CA PRO A 349 16.16 -11.91 18.24
C PRO A 349 15.66 -10.82 19.20
N LYS A 350 16.48 -10.41 20.17
CA LYS A 350 16.16 -9.32 21.09
C LYS A 350 15.98 -7.98 20.39
N ASN A 351 16.68 -7.74 19.28
CA ASN A 351 16.59 -6.50 18.53
C ASN A 351 15.72 -6.68 17.28
N GLN A 352 14.41 -6.60 17.47
CA GLN A 352 13.42 -6.76 16.39
C GLN A 352 13.52 -5.64 15.35
N ASN A 353 13.82 -4.40 15.78
CA ASN A 353 14.01 -3.25 14.89
C ASN A 353 15.12 -3.48 13.87
N LEU A 354 16.22 -4.13 14.27
CA LEU A 354 17.31 -4.49 13.36
C LEU A 354 16.85 -5.46 12.26
N LYS A 355 15.99 -6.44 12.59
CA LYS A 355 15.41 -7.37 11.60
C LYS A 355 14.47 -6.65 10.63
N HIS A 356 13.67 -5.71 11.11
CA HIS A 356 12.80 -4.88 10.26
C HIS A 356 13.62 -4.01 9.30
N LEU A 357 14.65 -3.33 9.82
CA LEU A 357 15.54 -2.49 9.02
C LEU A 357 16.33 -3.30 8.00
N PHE A 358 16.80 -4.49 8.37
CA PHE A 358 17.45 -5.42 7.45
C PHE A 358 16.50 -5.79 6.30
N SER A 359 15.27 -6.18 6.63
CA SER A 359 14.27 -6.56 5.63
C SER A 359 14.07 -5.44 4.61
N LEU A 360 13.78 -4.23 5.09
CA LEU A 360 13.56 -3.05 4.25
C LEU A 360 14.76 -2.70 3.38
N THR A 361 15.96 -2.65 3.98
CA THR A 361 17.19 -2.28 3.26
C THR A 361 17.50 -3.28 2.16
N PHE A 362 17.47 -4.56 2.47
CA PHE A 362 17.84 -5.60 1.52
C PHE A 362 16.76 -5.87 0.48
N ALA A 363 15.48 -5.59 0.75
CA ALA A 363 14.45 -5.58 -0.29
C ALA A 363 14.71 -4.48 -1.35
N ILE A 364 15.13 -3.29 -0.92
CA ILE A 364 15.51 -2.21 -1.85
C ILE A 364 16.77 -2.58 -2.65
N LEU A 365 17.78 -3.19 -2.00
CA LEU A 365 18.99 -3.66 -2.69
C LEU A 365 18.69 -4.80 -3.70
N VAL A 366 17.80 -5.71 -3.34
CA VAL A 366 17.33 -6.79 -4.21
C VAL A 366 16.60 -6.21 -5.42
N MET A 367 15.72 -5.21 -5.24
CA MET A 367 15.12 -4.49 -6.36
C MET A 367 16.17 -3.81 -7.25
N PHE A 368 17.18 -3.18 -6.64
CA PHE A 368 18.24 -2.50 -7.38
C PHE A 368 18.98 -3.45 -8.33
N GLY A 369 19.17 -4.72 -7.93
CA GLY A 369 19.79 -5.77 -8.76
C GLY A 369 19.03 -6.12 -10.05
N MET A 370 17.77 -5.68 -10.19
CA MET A 370 16.93 -5.99 -11.34
C MET A 370 17.01 -4.94 -12.46
N PHE A 371 17.46 -3.73 -12.14
CA PHE A 371 17.47 -2.62 -13.09
C PHE A 371 18.84 -2.41 -13.71
N ASP A 372 18.86 -2.08 -14.99
CA ASP A 372 20.08 -1.66 -15.66
C ASP A 372 20.47 -0.26 -15.20
N VAL A 373 21.43 -0.19 -14.28
CA VAL A 373 21.89 1.05 -13.63
C VAL A 373 22.63 1.97 -14.62
N ALA A 374 23.14 1.42 -15.73
CA ALA A 374 23.87 2.20 -16.74
C ALA A 374 22.93 2.99 -17.66
N ASN A 375 21.64 2.65 -17.68
CA ASN A 375 20.64 3.31 -18.51
C ASN A 375 19.80 4.28 -17.68
N THR A 376 19.88 5.58 -17.98
CA THR A 376 19.14 6.65 -17.30
C THR A 376 17.63 6.41 -17.27
N ALA A 377 17.04 5.85 -18.33
CA ALA A 377 15.61 5.53 -18.37
C ALA A 377 15.25 4.34 -17.45
N SER A 378 16.15 3.36 -17.32
CA SER A 378 15.98 2.23 -16.40
C SER A 378 16.13 2.68 -14.94
N MET A 379 17.08 3.57 -14.65
CA MET A 379 17.23 4.19 -13.33
C MET A 379 15.99 5.00 -12.93
N SER A 380 15.45 5.83 -13.84
CA SER A 380 14.21 6.57 -13.56
C SER A 380 13.04 5.66 -13.21
N ARG A 381 12.90 4.52 -13.89
CA ARG A 381 11.87 3.53 -13.58
C ARG A 381 12.08 2.86 -12.23
N PHE A 382 13.32 2.52 -11.87
CA PHE A 382 13.66 2.02 -10.54
C PHE A 382 13.23 3.00 -9.46
N VAL A 383 13.66 4.26 -9.59
CA VAL A 383 13.36 5.31 -8.61
C VAL A 383 11.86 5.52 -8.49
N THR A 384 11.17 5.70 -9.62
CA THR A 384 9.70 5.85 -9.66
C THR A 384 8.98 4.65 -9.03
N GLY A 385 9.49 3.44 -9.27
CA GLY A 385 8.97 2.21 -8.68
C GLY A 385 9.12 2.18 -7.15
N VAL A 386 10.33 2.42 -6.64
CA VAL A 386 10.61 2.43 -5.18
C VAL A 386 9.75 3.48 -4.47
N TYR A 387 9.72 4.72 -5.01
CA TYR A 387 8.88 5.78 -4.45
C TYR A 387 7.40 5.42 -4.52
N GLY A 388 6.92 4.88 -5.63
CA GLY A 388 5.53 4.44 -5.78
C GLY A 388 5.15 3.34 -4.79
N PHE A 389 6.03 2.36 -4.57
CA PHE A 389 5.79 1.27 -3.62
C PHE A 389 5.75 1.78 -2.19
N LEU A 390 6.72 2.62 -1.81
CA LEU A 390 6.78 3.20 -0.47
C LEU A 390 5.59 4.13 -0.22
N ALA A 391 5.26 5.03 -1.16
CA ALA A 391 4.13 5.93 -1.04
C ALA A 391 2.81 5.17 -0.89
N CYS A 392 2.59 4.13 -1.70
CA CYS A 392 1.41 3.26 -1.58
C CYS A 392 1.34 2.58 -0.21
N ALA A 393 2.46 2.02 0.27
CA ALA A 393 2.51 1.36 1.58
C ALA A 393 2.25 2.35 2.73
N LEU A 394 2.85 3.54 2.69
CA LEU A 394 2.66 4.59 3.70
C LEU A 394 1.23 5.10 3.71
N LEU A 395 0.64 5.38 2.55
CA LEU A 395 -0.74 5.82 2.44
C LEU A 395 -1.71 4.76 2.98
N CYS A 396 -1.48 3.48 2.68
CA CYS A 396 -2.30 2.40 3.22
C CYS A 396 -2.17 2.26 4.74
N TYR A 397 -0.99 2.49 5.31
CA TYR A 397 -0.78 2.52 6.75
C TYR A 397 -1.56 3.66 7.41
N VAL A 398 -1.43 4.88 6.87
CA VAL A 398 -2.18 6.07 7.34
C VAL A 398 -3.69 5.82 7.27
N VAL A 399 -4.21 5.31 6.15
CA VAL A 399 -5.64 4.97 6.03
C VAL A 399 -6.05 3.95 7.10
N THR A 400 -5.25 2.92 7.34
CA THR A 400 -5.57 1.87 8.32
C THR A 400 -5.54 2.38 9.76
N VAL A 401 -4.70 3.38 10.07
CA VAL A 401 -4.61 4.02 11.39
C VAL A 401 -5.79 4.96 11.63
N TYR A 402 -6.11 5.84 10.67
CA TYR A 402 -7.07 6.93 10.88
C TYR A 402 -8.51 6.59 10.47
N VAL A 403 -8.70 5.73 9.46
CA VAL A 403 -10.04 5.32 9.02
C VAL A 403 -10.48 4.10 9.82
N LYS A 404 -11.53 4.24 10.61
CA LYS A 404 -12.09 3.13 11.42
C LYS A 404 -13.23 2.41 10.70
N GLY A 405 -13.41 1.14 11.03
CA GLY A 405 -14.54 0.33 10.55
C GLY A 405 -14.39 -0.19 9.11
N LYS A 406 -15.52 -0.59 8.51
CA LYS A 406 -15.57 -1.34 7.24
C LYS A 406 -14.99 -0.61 6.02
N TRP A 407 -14.75 0.69 6.12
CA TRP A 407 -14.24 1.52 5.03
C TRP A 407 -12.72 1.44 4.89
N ALA A 408 -11.97 1.26 5.97
CA ALA A 408 -10.51 1.20 5.93
C ALA A 408 -9.98 0.15 4.93
N PRO A 409 -10.36 -1.15 5.03
CA PRO A 409 -9.87 -2.16 4.08
C PRO A 409 -10.37 -1.95 2.65
N ARG A 410 -11.54 -1.32 2.46
CA ARG A 410 -12.07 -1.01 1.12
C ARG A 410 -11.25 0.08 0.44
N ILE A 411 -10.95 1.17 1.16
CA ILE A 411 -10.11 2.26 0.64
C ILE A 411 -8.72 1.72 0.32
N VAL A 412 -8.10 0.94 1.23
CA VAL A 412 -6.80 0.30 0.98
C VAL A 412 -6.84 -0.59 -0.26
N PHE A 413 -7.91 -1.38 -0.45
CA PHE A 413 -8.08 -2.18 -1.66
C PHE A 413 -8.09 -1.33 -2.93
N PHE A 414 -8.88 -0.25 -2.97
CA PHE A 414 -8.93 0.63 -4.14
C PHE A 414 -7.63 1.39 -4.38
N LEU A 415 -6.93 1.82 -3.32
CA LEU A 415 -5.62 2.47 -3.43
C LEU A 415 -4.57 1.52 -4.01
N ALA A 416 -4.44 0.32 -3.43
CA ALA A 416 -3.44 -0.65 -3.86
C ALA A 416 -3.75 -1.21 -5.27
N MET A 417 -5.01 -1.61 -5.51
CA MET A 417 -5.44 -2.11 -6.82
C MET A 417 -5.42 -1.01 -7.89
N GLY A 418 -5.74 0.24 -7.52
CA GLY A 418 -5.67 1.40 -8.41
C GLY A 418 -4.25 1.73 -8.84
N HIS A 419 -3.29 1.72 -7.91
CA HIS A 419 -1.88 1.89 -8.21
C HIS A 419 -1.37 0.79 -9.17
N LEU A 420 -1.68 -0.47 -8.90
CA LEU A 420 -1.36 -1.59 -9.81
C LEU A 420 -2.04 -1.42 -11.17
N SER A 421 -3.29 -0.97 -11.18
CA SER A 421 -4.06 -0.78 -12.41
C SER A 421 -3.46 0.28 -13.32
N ILE A 422 -3.01 1.41 -12.75
CA ILE A 422 -2.32 2.47 -13.49
C ILE A 422 -1.06 1.92 -14.16
N SER A 423 -0.25 1.14 -13.44
CA SER A 423 0.94 0.49 -14.00
C SER A 423 0.59 -0.46 -15.15
N HIS A 424 -0.45 -1.30 -14.98
CA HIS A 424 -0.90 -2.22 -16.03
C HIS A 424 -1.39 -1.47 -17.28
N ILE A 425 -2.15 -0.40 -17.10
CA ILE A 425 -2.63 0.45 -18.20
C ILE A 425 -1.46 1.10 -18.91
N TYR A 426 -0.52 1.70 -18.17
CA TYR A 426 0.69 2.29 -18.72
C TYR A 426 1.48 1.27 -19.54
N ARG A 427 1.71 0.08 -18.99
CA ARG A 427 2.39 -1.02 -19.71
C ARG A 427 1.68 -1.40 -21.01
N GLN A 428 0.35 -1.53 -20.96
CA GLN A 428 -0.43 -1.89 -22.15
C GLN A 428 -0.40 -0.79 -23.22
N LEU A 429 -0.43 0.47 -22.82
CA LEU A 429 -0.35 1.62 -23.73
C LEU A 429 1.04 1.79 -24.33
N SER A 430 2.09 1.56 -23.54
CA SER A 430 3.49 1.70 -23.94
C SER A 430 3.99 0.54 -24.81
N ARG A 431 3.17 -0.49 -25.07
CA ARG A 431 3.50 -1.70 -25.87
C ARG A 431 4.82 -2.36 -25.43
N THR A 432 5.18 -2.25 -24.15
CA THR A 432 6.37 -2.89 -23.62
C THR A 432 6.23 -4.41 -23.78
N SER A 433 7.23 -5.06 -24.38
CA SER A 433 7.25 -6.51 -24.58
C SER A 433 7.09 -7.25 -23.26
N SER A 434 6.34 -8.36 -23.26
CA SER A 434 6.10 -9.18 -22.05
C SER A 434 7.36 -9.81 -21.46
N ASP A 435 8.47 -9.80 -22.20
CA ASP A 435 9.74 -10.43 -21.82
C ASP A 435 10.67 -9.52 -21.00
N LYS A 436 10.28 -8.26 -20.77
CA LYS A 436 11.03 -7.33 -19.92
C LYS A 436 10.50 -7.35 -18.50
N PHE A 437 11.41 -7.32 -17.53
CA PHE A 437 11.03 -7.20 -16.12
C PHE A 437 10.22 -5.92 -15.88
N ASP A 438 9.15 -6.04 -15.09
CA ASP A 438 8.14 -5.01 -14.87
C ASP A 438 7.84 -4.86 -13.37
N LEU A 439 7.64 -3.61 -12.95
CA LEU A 439 7.29 -3.20 -11.58
C LEU A 439 5.96 -3.79 -11.11
N THR A 440 5.09 -4.23 -12.04
CA THR A 440 3.79 -4.83 -11.69
C THR A 440 3.92 -6.12 -10.88
N GLY A 441 4.99 -6.91 -11.04
CA GLY A 441 5.21 -8.15 -10.27
C GLY A 441 5.28 -7.90 -8.75
N PRO A 442 6.21 -7.04 -8.28
CA PRO A 442 6.23 -6.61 -6.88
C PRO A 442 4.95 -5.91 -6.42
N GLN A 443 4.30 -5.09 -7.28
CA GLN A 443 3.01 -4.46 -6.94
C GLN A 443 1.90 -5.48 -6.70
N MET A 444 1.89 -6.57 -7.46
CA MET A 444 0.92 -7.66 -7.29
C MET A 444 1.05 -8.30 -5.90
N ILE A 445 2.28 -8.52 -5.41
CA ILE A 445 2.55 -8.97 -4.04
C ILE A 445 2.13 -7.91 -3.02
N LEU A 446 2.43 -6.64 -3.29
CA LEU A 446 2.07 -5.51 -2.43
C LEU A 446 0.54 -5.41 -2.25
N VAL A 447 -0.25 -5.56 -3.31
CA VAL A 447 -1.73 -5.56 -3.22
C VAL A 447 -2.21 -6.62 -2.22
N ILE A 448 -1.64 -7.82 -2.26
CA ILE A 448 -2.01 -8.89 -1.32
C ILE A 448 -1.64 -8.45 0.11
N LYS A 449 -0.40 -8.04 0.36
CA LYS A 449 0.09 -7.71 1.71
C LYS A 449 -0.65 -6.52 2.32
N LEU A 450 -0.87 -5.45 1.56
CA LEU A 450 -1.54 -4.23 2.03
C LEU A 450 -3.02 -4.49 2.34
N THR A 451 -3.72 -5.21 1.46
CA THR A 451 -5.15 -5.45 1.66
C THR A 451 -5.42 -6.45 2.78
N THR A 452 -4.62 -7.52 2.88
CA THR A 452 -4.71 -8.46 4.01
C THR A 452 -4.42 -7.76 5.33
N PHE A 453 -3.39 -6.92 5.40
CA PHE A 453 -3.08 -6.12 6.59
C PHE A 453 -4.27 -5.27 7.04
N ALA A 454 -4.88 -4.50 6.13
CA ALA A 454 -6.01 -3.64 6.47
C ALA A 454 -7.24 -4.43 6.96
N TYR A 455 -7.52 -5.60 6.36
CA TYR A 455 -8.59 -6.47 6.84
C TYR A 455 -8.26 -7.11 8.20
N ASN A 456 -7.01 -7.47 8.44
CA ASN A 456 -6.56 -8.06 9.69
C ASN A 456 -6.65 -7.05 10.85
N VAL A 457 -6.35 -5.78 10.61
CA VAL A 457 -6.60 -4.69 11.56
C VAL A 457 -8.09 -4.49 11.79
N TYR A 458 -8.90 -4.45 10.73
CA TYR A 458 -10.35 -4.30 10.84
C TYR A 458 -10.99 -5.44 11.67
N ASP A 459 -10.56 -6.68 11.46
CA ASP A 459 -11.04 -7.82 12.25
C ASP A 459 -10.57 -7.77 13.72
N GLY A 460 -9.40 -7.20 13.98
CA GLY A 460 -8.87 -7.00 15.33
C GLY A 460 -9.61 -5.91 16.14
N GLN A 461 -10.35 -5.02 15.47
CA GLN A 461 -11.19 -4.00 16.11
C GLN A 461 -12.56 -4.53 16.56
N LYS A 462 -12.95 -5.75 16.12
CA LYS A 462 -14.25 -6.32 16.50
C LYS A 462 -14.21 -6.85 17.95
N PRO A 463 -15.31 -6.67 18.74
CA PRO A 463 -15.41 -7.26 20.07
C PRO A 463 -15.28 -8.79 20.02
N THR A 464 -14.68 -9.39 21.05
CA THR A 464 -14.50 -10.85 21.20
C THR A 464 -15.83 -11.63 21.20
N GLN A 465 -16.97 -10.96 21.38
CA GLN A 465 -18.30 -11.59 21.29
C GLN A 465 -18.83 -11.68 19.84
N VAL A 466 -18.26 -10.94 18.88
CA VAL A 466 -18.65 -10.94 17.45
C VAL A 466 -17.70 -11.81 16.61
N SER A 467 -16.69 -12.43 17.23
CA SER A 467 -15.73 -13.31 16.53
C SER A 467 -16.35 -14.57 15.95
N PHE A 468 -17.57 -14.95 16.34
CA PHE A 468 -18.32 -16.07 15.72
C PHE A 468 -18.63 -15.85 14.23
N GLU A 469 -18.58 -14.62 13.73
CA GLU A 469 -18.74 -14.32 12.30
C GLU A 469 -17.46 -14.59 11.47
N LEU A 470 -16.30 -14.65 12.11
CA LEU A 470 -15.01 -14.84 11.45
C LEU A 470 -14.67 -16.33 11.35
N THR A 471 -14.01 -16.72 10.26
CA THR A 471 -13.48 -18.08 10.15
C THR A 471 -12.32 -18.29 11.13
N PRO A 472 -12.01 -19.54 11.56
CA PRO A 472 -10.85 -19.82 12.41
C PRO A 472 -9.54 -19.25 11.83
N TYR A 473 -9.41 -19.29 10.51
CA TYR A 473 -8.29 -18.66 9.80
C TYR A 473 -8.23 -17.15 10.05
N GLN A 474 -9.31 -16.42 9.77
CA GLN A 474 -9.37 -14.96 9.96
C GLN A 474 -9.14 -14.56 11.44
N GLN A 475 -9.69 -15.34 12.38
CA GLN A 475 -9.47 -15.13 13.81
C GLN A 475 -7.99 -15.24 14.18
N SER A 476 -7.26 -16.22 13.62
CA SER A 476 -5.83 -16.41 13.89
C SER A 476 -4.94 -15.28 13.35
N LYS A 477 -5.46 -14.48 12.41
CA LYS A 477 -4.71 -13.45 11.67
C LYS A 477 -5.05 -12.02 12.07
N ARG A 478 -6.00 -11.84 12.98
CA ARG A 478 -6.41 -10.51 13.46
C ARG A 478 -5.25 -9.75 14.13
N ILE A 479 -5.21 -8.45 13.91
CA ILE A 479 -4.23 -7.53 14.50
C ILE A 479 -4.96 -6.68 15.54
N THR A 480 -4.81 -7.04 16.82
CA THR A 480 -5.44 -6.32 17.94
C THR A 480 -4.64 -5.07 18.35
N VAL A 481 -3.32 -5.10 18.17
CA VAL A 481 -2.41 -4.00 18.48
C VAL A 481 -1.71 -3.55 17.21
N MET A 482 -1.88 -2.27 16.88
CA MET A 482 -1.27 -1.67 15.69
C MET A 482 0.25 -1.73 15.76
N PRO A 483 0.93 -2.17 14.68
CA PRO A 483 2.39 -2.17 14.62
C PRO A 483 2.97 -0.77 14.52
N SER A 484 4.24 -0.65 14.90
CA SER A 484 5.04 0.53 14.53
C SER A 484 5.20 0.63 13.02
N LEU A 485 5.51 1.83 12.52
CA LEU A 485 5.76 2.03 11.10
C LEU A 485 6.92 1.16 10.59
N LEU A 486 7.98 0.99 11.40
CA LEU A 486 9.14 0.17 11.03
C LEU A 486 8.79 -1.32 10.96
N GLU A 487 8.02 -1.84 11.93
CA GLU A 487 7.55 -3.24 11.91
C GLU A 487 6.70 -3.51 10.66
N TYR A 488 5.78 -2.59 10.34
CA TYR A 488 4.95 -2.67 9.15
C TYR A 488 5.78 -2.59 7.86
N LEU A 489 6.73 -1.67 7.73
CA LEU A 489 7.58 -1.56 6.55
C LEU A 489 8.50 -2.77 6.39
N GLY A 490 9.02 -3.33 7.50
CA GLY A 490 9.79 -4.58 7.49
C GLY A 490 8.97 -5.77 7.00
N TYR A 491 7.68 -5.83 7.35
CA TYR A 491 6.74 -6.81 6.81
C TYR A 491 6.54 -6.61 5.30
N VAL A 492 6.15 -5.40 4.89
CA VAL A 492 5.79 -5.08 3.50
C VAL A 492 6.97 -5.36 2.58
N PHE A 493 8.16 -4.89 2.96
CA PHE A 493 9.40 -5.01 2.21
C PHE A 493 10.29 -6.13 2.79
N PHE A 494 9.74 -7.33 2.95
CA PHE A 494 10.57 -8.49 3.33
C PHE A 494 11.39 -8.99 2.14
N PHE A 495 12.72 -9.04 2.29
CA PHE A 495 13.66 -9.29 1.19
C PHE A 495 13.45 -10.63 0.47
N GLY A 496 12.89 -11.64 1.15
CA GLY A 496 12.72 -12.99 0.60
C GLY A 496 11.48 -13.18 -0.27
N ASP A 497 10.45 -12.34 -0.14
CA ASP A 497 9.18 -12.47 -0.88
C ASP A 497 8.82 -11.27 -1.74
N PHE A 498 9.43 -10.12 -1.50
CA PHE A 498 8.97 -8.84 -2.06
C PHE A 498 8.86 -8.83 -3.59
N LEU A 499 9.79 -9.50 -4.29
CA LEU A 499 9.83 -9.45 -5.76
C LEU A 499 8.75 -10.30 -6.45
N VAL A 500 8.56 -11.54 -5.99
CA VAL A 500 7.81 -12.58 -6.71
C VAL A 500 6.90 -13.42 -5.81
N GLY A 501 6.84 -13.11 -4.52
CA GLY A 501 6.25 -13.94 -3.48
C GLY A 501 7.22 -15.00 -2.97
N PRO A 502 6.79 -15.91 -2.07
CA PRO A 502 5.42 -16.10 -1.60
C PRO A 502 4.89 -14.98 -0.71
N ALA A 503 3.73 -14.41 -1.04
CA ALA A 503 3.05 -13.47 -0.14
C ALA A 503 2.62 -14.17 1.15
N PHE A 504 2.86 -13.56 2.30
CA PHE A 504 2.41 -14.04 3.62
C PHE A 504 1.75 -12.92 4.41
N GLU A 505 1.08 -13.29 5.50
CA GLU A 505 0.31 -12.34 6.30
C GLU A 505 1.13 -11.72 7.43
N PHE A 506 0.74 -10.52 7.84
CA PHE A 506 1.44 -9.76 8.86
C PHE A 506 1.57 -10.51 10.20
N MET A 507 0.57 -11.29 10.62
CA MET A 507 0.68 -12.05 11.87
C MET A 507 1.71 -13.19 11.78
N ASP A 508 1.94 -13.76 10.60
CA ASP A 508 3.04 -14.71 10.40
C ASP A 508 4.40 -14.00 10.51
N TYR A 509 4.50 -12.79 9.96
CA TYR A 509 5.68 -11.94 10.11
C TYR A 509 5.98 -11.63 11.57
N ARG A 510 4.97 -11.14 12.31
CA ARG A 510 5.13 -10.76 13.72
C ARG A 510 5.61 -11.95 14.54
N GLN A 511 4.96 -13.11 14.42
CA GLN A 511 5.35 -14.33 15.13
C GLN A 511 6.74 -14.85 14.73
N PHE A 512 7.17 -14.59 13.50
CA PHE A 512 8.51 -14.90 13.02
C PHE A 512 9.57 -14.00 13.66
N ILE A 513 9.32 -12.69 13.72
CA ILE A 513 10.26 -11.74 14.31
C ILE A 513 10.33 -11.89 15.83
N THR A 514 9.19 -12.10 16.50
CA THR A 514 9.10 -12.30 17.96
C THR A 514 9.55 -13.69 18.39
N MET A 515 9.80 -14.60 17.46
CA MET A 515 10.13 -16.02 17.68
C MET A 515 8.98 -16.86 18.24
N ASP A 516 7.78 -16.28 18.43
CA ASP A 516 6.60 -17.00 18.95
C ASP A 516 6.23 -18.22 18.12
N MET A 517 6.47 -18.16 16.81
CA MET A 517 6.21 -19.31 15.94
C MET A 517 7.06 -20.54 16.28
N TYR A 518 8.19 -20.37 16.99
CA TYR A 518 9.14 -21.42 17.36
C TYR A 518 8.98 -21.91 18.82
N ARG A 519 7.92 -21.47 19.51
CA ARG A 519 7.67 -21.83 20.90
C ARG A 519 7.40 -23.33 21.04
N ILE A 520 8.14 -24.00 21.92
CA ILE A 520 7.96 -25.43 22.20
C ILE A 520 6.85 -25.62 23.24
N SER A 521 5.82 -26.38 22.90
CA SER A 521 4.77 -26.82 23.84
C SER A 521 5.31 -27.92 24.78
N SER A 522 4.77 -28.00 26.01
CA SER A 522 5.17 -28.99 27.03
C SER A 522 5.11 -30.44 26.55
N LYS A 523 4.24 -30.76 25.58
CA LYS A 523 4.14 -32.11 24.96
C LYS A 523 5.34 -32.51 24.09
N ASN A 524 6.10 -31.56 23.55
CA ASN A 524 7.16 -31.83 22.56
C ASN A 524 8.58 -31.78 23.17
N ARG A 525 8.69 -31.68 24.50
CA ARG A 525 9.93 -31.41 25.22
C ARG A 525 10.90 -32.60 25.22
N GLU A 526 10.38 -33.83 25.33
CA GLU A 526 11.19 -35.06 25.32
C GLU A 526 11.82 -35.35 23.95
N GLN A 527 11.06 -35.12 22.86
CA GLN A 527 11.54 -35.34 21.50
C GLN A 527 12.60 -34.30 21.09
N HIS A 528 12.44 -33.04 21.52
CA HIS A 528 13.47 -32.00 21.38
C HIS A 528 14.79 -32.38 22.07
N ASN A 529 14.72 -32.94 23.28
CA ASN A 529 15.91 -33.39 24.01
C ASN A 529 16.68 -34.49 23.24
N ASN A 530 16.00 -35.31 22.44
CA ASN A 530 16.62 -36.31 21.58
C ASN A 530 17.26 -35.69 20.32
N GLU A 531 16.60 -34.74 19.66
CA GLU A 531 17.18 -34.01 18.51
C GLU A 531 18.41 -33.19 18.90
N VAL A 532 18.39 -32.50 20.05
CA VAL A 532 19.54 -31.74 20.56
C VAL A 532 20.71 -32.67 20.87
N LYS A 533 20.45 -33.85 21.45
CA LYS A 533 21.49 -34.88 21.67
C LYS A 533 22.09 -35.38 20.36
N GLN A 534 21.27 -35.58 19.33
CA GLN A 534 21.73 -36.06 18.03
C GLN A 534 22.48 -34.98 17.23
N SER A 535 22.04 -33.72 17.30
CA SER A 535 22.73 -32.58 16.68
C SER A 535 24.04 -32.22 17.38
N ARG A 536 24.19 -32.48 18.68
CA ARG A 536 25.46 -32.33 19.42
C ARG A 536 26.51 -33.38 19.06
N LYS A 537 26.07 -34.57 18.60
CA LYS A 537 26.98 -35.63 18.13
C LYS A 537 27.62 -35.31 16.78
N ASN A 538 26.96 -34.50 15.95
CA ASN A 538 27.40 -34.16 14.59
C ASN A 538 27.91 -32.71 14.55
N ASN A 539 29.11 -32.47 15.10
CA ASN A 539 29.69 -31.12 15.16
C ASN A 539 30.24 -30.65 13.81
N ILE A 540 29.64 -29.57 13.29
CA ILE A 540 30.25 -28.41 12.59
C ILE A 540 29.23 -27.23 12.53
N LEU A 541 27.92 -27.47 12.76
CA LEU A 541 26.86 -26.43 12.69
C LEU A 541 26.23 -26.04 14.04
N SER A 542 26.71 -26.60 15.16
CA SER A 542 26.08 -26.47 16.49
C SER A 542 26.26 -25.09 17.15
N GLN A 543 27.07 -24.18 16.57
CA GLN A 543 27.24 -22.82 17.10
C GLN A 543 26.21 -21.81 16.58
N ILE A 544 25.39 -22.14 15.58
CA ILE A 544 24.46 -21.17 14.92
C ILE A 544 23.00 -21.34 15.38
N ASN A 545 22.64 -22.44 16.08
CA ASN A 545 21.23 -22.82 16.31
C ASN A 545 20.70 -22.66 17.75
N GLY A 546 21.41 -21.95 18.63
CA GLY A 546 20.94 -21.73 20.01
C GLY A 546 20.84 -20.26 20.35
N GLN A 547 19.75 -19.58 19.98
CA GLN A 547 19.49 -18.23 20.49
C GLN A 547 18.16 -18.14 21.25
N ILE A 548 18.35 -17.86 22.55
CA ILE A 548 17.45 -17.35 23.60
C ILE A 548 16.64 -18.39 24.39
N LEU A 549 17.21 -18.78 25.53
CA LEU A 549 16.46 -18.99 26.78
C LEU A 549 16.21 -17.61 27.38
N ASP A 550 14.95 -17.20 27.55
CA ASP A 550 14.68 -16.01 28.35
C ASP A 550 14.75 -16.40 29.84
N LYS A 551 15.65 -15.74 30.58
CA LYS A 551 15.66 -15.75 32.04
C LYS A 551 14.89 -14.52 32.48
N GLN A 552 13.59 -14.63 32.74
CA GLN A 552 13.00 -13.71 33.71
C GLN A 552 13.52 -14.14 35.09
N LYS A 553 14.39 -13.30 35.67
CA LYS A 553 14.46 -13.16 37.12
C LYS A 553 13.20 -12.39 37.49
N ASP A 554 12.40 -12.92 38.41
CA ASP A 554 11.86 -12.18 39.54
C ASP A 554 11.28 -13.19 40.54
N ASP A 555 11.77 -13.04 41.78
CA ASP A 555 11.38 -13.58 43.07
C ASP A 555 11.09 -15.08 43.30
N ASP A 556 11.73 -15.55 44.37
CA ASP A 556 11.57 -16.85 45.00
C ASP A 556 10.09 -17.17 45.27
N ASN A 557 9.47 -18.04 44.46
CA ASN A 557 8.50 -19.07 44.87
C ASN A 557 8.01 -19.91 43.66
N ASP A 558 8.13 -21.24 43.80
CA ASP A 558 7.45 -22.34 43.10
C ASP A 558 7.33 -22.38 41.56
N ASP A 559 8.03 -23.34 40.95
CA ASP A 559 7.65 -24.10 39.74
C ASP A 559 7.31 -23.36 38.41
N GLU A 560 7.95 -22.23 38.09
CA GLU A 560 7.70 -21.57 36.80
C GLU A 560 8.39 -22.20 35.56
N LYS A 561 7.54 -22.66 34.63
CA LYS A 561 7.86 -23.28 33.33
C LYS A 561 8.66 -22.33 32.42
N LYS A 562 9.97 -22.56 32.29
CA LYS A 562 10.82 -21.94 31.25
C LYS A 562 10.25 -22.13 29.83
N ASN A 563 9.87 -21.04 29.15
CA ASN A 563 9.51 -21.03 27.73
C ASN A 563 10.77 -21.27 26.89
N LEU A 564 10.84 -22.40 26.18
CA LEU A 564 11.93 -22.72 25.26
C LEU A 564 11.54 -22.38 23.82
N TYR A 565 12.43 -21.69 23.12
CA TYR A 565 12.32 -21.36 21.69
C TYR A 565 13.41 -22.10 20.92
N TYR A 566 13.06 -22.73 19.80
CA TYR A 566 14.03 -23.44 18.94
C TYR A 566 13.69 -23.26 17.47
N ILE A 567 14.62 -22.68 16.70
CA ILE A 567 14.49 -22.58 15.25
C ILE A 567 15.07 -23.85 14.63
N PRO A 568 14.26 -24.72 14.00
CA PRO A 568 14.78 -25.90 13.34
C PRO A 568 15.69 -25.53 12.16
N ASN A 569 16.58 -26.44 11.78
CA ASN A 569 17.46 -26.22 10.65
C ASN A 569 16.68 -26.32 9.33
N GLY A 570 16.52 -25.19 8.64
CA GLY A 570 15.84 -25.11 7.34
C GLY A 570 16.75 -25.29 6.13
N PHE A 571 18.06 -25.53 6.32
CA PHE A 571 19.02 -25.56 5.23
C PHE A 571 18.73 -26.66 4.20
N TYR A 572 18.53 -27.89 4.65
CA TYR A 572 18.23 -29.02 3.77
C TYR A 572 16.93 -28.83 2.97
N PRO A 573 15.77 -28.49 3.58
CA PRO A 573 14.55 -28.25 2.81
C PRO A 573 14.66 -27.03 1.87
N ALA A 574 15.37 -25.96 2.27
CA ALA A 574 15.63 -24.83 1.37
C ALA A 574 16.46 -25.24 0.14
N MET A 575 17.47 -26.10 0.34
CA MET A 575 18.31 -26.60 -0.75
C MET A 575 17.56 -27.59 -1.65
N GLN A 576 16.67 -28.40 -1.09
CA GLN A 576 15.76 -29.25 -1.90
C GLN A 576 14.88 -28.41 -2.83
N LYS A 577 14.31 -27.30 -2.34
CA LYS A 577 13.54 -26.38 -3.17
C LYS A 577 14.40 -25.74 -4.27
N LEU A 578 15.64 -25.36 -3.95
CA LEU A 578 16.59 -24.84 -4.95
C LEU A 578 16.89 -25.88 -6.03
N MET A 579 17.25 -27.10 -5.65
CA MET A 579 17.56 -28.18 -6.58
C MET A 579 16.35 -28.54 -7.46
N PHE A 580 15.14 -28.53 -6.89
CA PHE A 580 13.94 -28.78 -7.67
C PHE A 580 13.66 -27.63 -8.65
N GLY A 581 13.90 -26.38 -8.26
CA GLY A 581 13.89 -25.23 -9.17
C GLY A 581 14.90 -25.37 -10.31
N LEU A 582 16.15 -25.76 -10.01
CA LEU A 582 17.19 -26.00 -11.02
C LEU A 582 16.81 -27.12 -12.01
N PHE A 583 16.16 -28.18 -11.54
CA PHE A 583 15.59 -29.23 -12.41
C PHE A 583 14.60 -28.65 -13.42
N TRP A 584 13.68 -27.78 -12.98
CA TRP A 584 12.72 -27.13 -13.89
C TRP A 584 13.37 -26.15 -14.86
N ILE A 585 14.47 -25.49 -14.46
CA ILE A 585 15.28 -24.67 -15.39
C ILE A 585 15.84 -25.55 -16.52
N ALA A 586 16.50 -26.65 -16.16
CA ALA A 586 17.09 -27.57 -17.13
C ALA A 586 16.01 -28.13 -18.09
N LEU A 587 14.87 -28.56 -17.55
CA LEU A 587 13.77 -29.05 -18.36
C LEU A 587 13.17 -27.97 -19.26
N ASN A 588 13.05 -26.73 -18.77
CA ASN A 588 12.60 -25.60 -19.58
C ASN A 588 13.55 -25.29 -20.73
N MET A 589 14.87 -25.34 -20.50
CA MET A 589 15.85 -25.13 -21.57
C MET A 589 15.78 -26.21 -22.66
N LEU A 590 15.44 -27.45 -22.29
CA LEU A 590 15.25 -28.55 -23.24
C LEU A 590 13.95 -28.42 -24.04
N MET A 591 12.85 -28.07 -23.39
CA MET A 591 11.50 -28.14 -23.99
C MET A 591 11.00 -26.82 -24.60
N ALA A 592 11.47 -25.67 -24.12
CA ALA A 592 10.90 -24.36 -24.49
C ALA A 592 11.12 -23.98 -25.96
N LYS A 593 12.11 -24.59 -26.64
CA LYS A 593 12.35 -24.34 -28.08
C LYS A 593 11.29 -25.00 -28.97
N ASP A 594 10.81 -26.17 -28.57
CA ASP A 594 9.93 -27.00 -29.39
C ASP A 594 8.44 -26.76 -29.10
N PHE A 595 8.11 -26.36 -27.86
CA PHE A 595 6.74 -26.26 -27.38
C PHE A 595 6.42 -24.85 -26.87
N THR A 596 6.04 -23.96 -27.79
CA THR A 596 5.60 -22.59 -27.49
C THR A 596 4.12 -22.41 -27.80
N ILE A 597 3.42 -21.61 -26.99
CA ILE A 597 2.00 -21.34 -27.22
C ILE A 597 1.83 -20.43 -28.45
N GLU A 598 2.81 -19.59 -28.72
CA GLU A 598 2.88 -18.69 -29.87
C GLU A 598 2.84 -19.46 -31.20
N TRP A 599 3.44 -20.67 -31.26
CA TRP A 599 3.40 -21.51 -32.46
C TRP A 599 1.97 -21.96 -32.84
N THR A 600 1.02 -21.96 -31.90
CA THR A 600 -0.40 -22.25 -32.20
C THR A 600 -1.06 -21.23 -33.13
N LEU A 601 -0.42 -20.08 -33.36
CA LEU A 601 -0.84 -19.05 -34.31
C LEU A 601 -0.33 -19.29 -35.74
N SER A 602 0.57 -20.26 -35.94
CA SER A 602 1.17 -20.54 -37.25
C SER A 602 0.18 -21.19 -38.23
N GLU A 603 0.43 -21.00 -39.53
CA GLU A 603 -0.33 -21.71 -40.58
C GLU A 603 -0.03 -23.22 -40.57
N GLU A 604 1.13 -23.64 -40.06
CA GLU A 604 1.46 -25.05 -39.88
C GLU A 604 0.55 -25.71 -38.86
N PHE A 605 0.37 -25.10 -37.68
CA PHE A 605 -0.52 -25.61 -36.64
C PHE A 605 -1.95 -25.78 -37.14
N LYS A 606 -2.45 -24.82 -37.93
CA LYS A 606 -3.78 -24.85 -38.53
C LYS A 606 -4.01 -26.05 -39.44
N LYS A 607 -2.99 -26.48 -40.19
CA LYS A 607 -3.06 -27.63 -41.12
C LYS A 607 -3.03 -28.99 -40.41
N ARG A 608 -2.67 -29.04 -39.11
CA ARG A 608 -2.61 -30.28 -38.34
C ARG A 608 -4.00 -30.80 -37.98
N SER A 609 -4.09 -32.11 -37.74
CA SER A 609 -5.33 -32.76 -37.30
C SER A 609 -5.81 -32.21 -35.94
N PHE A 610 -7.10 -32.41 -35.63
CA PHE A 610 -7.64 -32.02 -34.32
C PHE A 610 -6.88 -32.69 -33.17
N LEU A 611 -6.60 -33.99 -33.25
CA LEU A 611 -5.87 -34.71 -32.20
C LEU A 611 -4.48 -34.13 -31.98
N TYR A 612 -3.73 -33.84 -33.05
CA TYR A 612 -2.41 -33.23 -32.92
C TYR A 612 -2.49 -31.86 -32.24
N ARG A 613 -3.41 -30.99 -32.67
CA ARG A 613 -3.62 -29.66 -32.06
C ARG A 613 -3.98 -29.76 -30.59
N PHE A 614 -4.86 -30.71 -30.24
CA PHE A 614 -5.25 -30.99 -28.87
C PHE A 614 -4.05 -31.39 -27.99
N TYR A 615 -3.25 -32.38 -28.42
CA TYR A 615 -2.08 -32.84 -27.67
C TYR A 615 -0.97 -31.78 -27.59
N TYR A 616 -0.74 -31.03 -28.66
CA TYR A 616 0.26 -29.95 -28.68
C TYR A 616 -0.04 -28.91 -27.61
N ILE A 617 -1.31 -28.46 -27.49
CA ILE A 617 -1.72 -27.51 -26.45
C ILE A 617 -1.46 -28.05 -25.05
N GLN A 618 -1.65 -29.36 -24.81
CA GLN A 618 -1.36 -29.95 -23.50
C GLN A 618 0.12 -29.80 -23.13
N ILE A 619 1.02 -30.14 -24.06
CA ILE A 619 2.46 -30.09 -23.83
C ILE A 619 2.94 -28.64 -23.75
N ALA A 620 2.51 -27.77 -24.65
CA ALA A 620 2.90 -26.37 -24.65
C ALA A 620 2.41 -25.63 -23.40
N ALA A 621 1.18 -25.90 -22.92
CA ALA A 621 0.68 -25.29 -21.69
C ALA A 621 1.42 -25.82 -20.44
N PHE A 622 1.82 -27.10 -20.44
CA PHE A 622 2.68 -27.66 -19.39
C PHE A 622 4.05 -26.97 -19.36
N CYS A 623 4.71 -26.84 -20.51
CA CYS A 623 6.01 -26.17 -20.62
C CYS A 623 5.93 -24.69 -20.19
N ALA A 624 4.85 -23.99 -20.56
CA ALA A 624 4.65 -22.59 -20.20
C ALA A 624 4.60 -22.32 -18.69
N ARG A 625 4.32 -23.34 -17.85
CA ARG A 625 4.28 -23.22 -16.40
C ARG A 625 5.65 -23.24 -15.74
N PHE A 626 6.67 -23.81 -16.37
CA PHE A 626 7.97 -24.09 -15.74
C PHE A 626 8.61 -22.82 -15.16
N LYS A 627 8.51 -21.69 -15.87
CA LYS A 627 9.03 -20.40 -15.39
C LYS A 627 8.46 -19.99 -14.02
N TYR A 628 7.20 -20.31 -13.73
CA TYR A 628 6.57 -20.02 -12.45
C TYR A 628 7.03 -21.00 -11.37
N TYR A 629 7.19 -22.28 -11.70
CA TYR A 629 7.74 -23.29 -10.78
C TYR A 629 9.13 -22.89 -10.31
N VAL A 630 10.01 -22.50 -11.22
CA VAL A 630 11.37 -22.06 -10.92
C VAL A 630 11.35 -20.89 -9.92
N VAL A 631 10.67 -19.79 -10.29
CA VAL A 631 10.69 -18.56 -9.51
C VAL A 631 10.10 -18.75 -8.11
N TRP A 632 8.97 -19.47 -8.00
CA TRP A 632 8.31 -19.69 -6.72
C TRP A 632 9.05 -20.69 -5.83
N LEU A 633 9.64 -21.76 -6.37
CA LEU A 633 10.41 -22.73 -5.57
C LEU A 633 11.68 -22.08 -5.00
N ILE A 634 12.40 -21.27 -5.79
CA ILE A 634 13.63 -20.59 -5.35
C ILE A 634 13.30 -19.56 -4.27
N ALA A 635 12.25 -18.74 -4.46
CA ALA A 635 11.85 -17.75 -3.46
C ALA A 635 11.33 -18.40 -2.16
N GLU A 636 10.58 -19.50 -2.26
CA GLU A 636 10.17 -20.30 -1.09
C GLU A 636 11.38 -20.85 -0.34
N GLY A 637 12.41 -21.34 -1.05
CA GLY A 637 13.65 -21.82 -0.45
C GLY A 637 14.37 -20.75 0.38
N ALA A 638 14.45 -19.52 -0.12
CA ALA A 638 15.02 -18.40 0.63
C ALA A 638 14.21 -18.06 1.90
N CYS A 639 12.87 -18.09 1.81
CA CYS A 639 12.01 -17.89 2.97
C CYS A 639 12.16 -19.01 4.01
N ILE A 640 12.27 -20.28 3.58
CA ILE A 640 12.56 -21.41 4.48
C ILE A 640 13.92 -21.22 5.17
N LEU A 641 14.94 -20.81 4.42
CA LEU A 641 16.29 -20.60 4.95
C LEU A 641 16.33 -19.50 6.02
N SER A 642 15.54 -18.44 5.83
CA SER A 642 15.39 -17.35 6.81
C SER A 642 14.68 -17.80 8.11
N GLY A 643 13.93 -18.90 8.04
CA GLY A 643 13.14 -19.46 9.15
C GLY A 643 11.62 -19.27 8.99
N LEU A 644 11.16 -18.34 8.15
CA LEU A 644 9.74 -17.99 7.99
C LEU A 644 8.86 -19.17 7.52
N GLY A 645 9.44 -20.15 6.80
CA GLY A 645 8.71 -21.30 6.29
C GLY A 645 8.20 -22.29 7.33
N PHE A 646 8.63 -22.19 8.60
CA PHE A 646 8.28 -23.13 9.66
C PHE A 646 6.78 -23.12 9.99
N ASN A 647 6.17 -24.30 10.11
CA ASN A 647 4.75 -24.45 10.39
C ASN A 647 4.44 -25.52 11.45
N GLY A 648 5.32 -25.65 12.44
CA GLY A 648 5.18 -26.66 13.50
C GLY A 648 5.63 -28.04 13.04
N TYR A 649 5.06 -29.07 13.68
CA TYR A 649 5.45 -30.47 13.49
C TYR A 649 4.27 -31.29 12.93
N ASP A 650 4.57 -32.40 12.24
CA ASP A 650 3.59 -33.42 11.88
C ASP A 650 3.30 -34.37 13.04
N ASP A 651 2.31 -35.26 12.86
CA ASP A 651 1.92 -36.24 13.88
C ASP A 651 3.04 -37.26 14.19
N LYS A 652 4.06 -37.32 13.32
CA LYS A 652 5.25 -38.16 13.45
C LYS A 652 6.42 -37.38 14.09
N GLY A 653 6.24 -36.10 14.40
CA GLY A 653 7.26 -35.21 14.97
C GLY A 653 8.25 -34.61 13.96
N ASN A 654 8.03 -34.73 12.65
CA ASN A 654 8.86 -34.07 11.64
C ASN A 654 8.47 -32.60 11.47
N VAL A 655 9.47 -31.75 11.19
CA VAL A 655 9.26 -30.32 10.96
C VAL A 655 8.50 -30.07 9.65
N LYS A 656 7.44 -29.26 9.70
CA LYS A 656 6.71 -28.78 8.53
C LYS A 656 7.30 -27.46 8.03
N TRP A 657 7.71 -27.42 6.77
CA TRP A 657 8.25 -26.23 6.09
C TRP A 657 7.29 -25.69 5.01
N ASN A 658 5.99 -25.63 5.34
CA ASN A 658 4.94 -25.32 4.36
C ASN A 658 4.14 -24.05 4.65
N ARG A 659 4.60 -23.18 5.57
CA ARG A 659 3.85 -21.96 5.94
C ARG A 659 3.66 -21.01 4.76
N VAL A 660 4.72 -20.86 3.97
CA VAL A 660 4.78 -19.92 2.83
C VAL A 660 4.85 -20.64 1.48
N THR A 661 4.48 -21.92 1.39
CA THR A 661 4.46 -22.63 0.11
C THR A 661 3.53 -21.93 -0.89
N ASN A 662 4.06 -21.59 -2.07
CA ASN A 662 3.29 -20.93 -3.12
C ASN A 662 2.84 -21.88 -4.24
N ILE A 663 3.52 -23.02 -4.38
CA ILE A 663 3.22 -24.02 -5.39
C ILE A 663 3.54 -25.42 -4.87
N ASP A 664 2.58 -26.32 -5.01
CA ASP A 664 2.81 -27.75 -4.94
C ASP A 664 2.70 -28.34 -6.36
N VAL A 665 3.86 -28.56 -6.99
CA VAL A 665 3.93 -28.99 -8.39
C VAL A 665 3.31 -30.36 -8.59
N ILE A 666 3.53 -31.29 -7.65
CA ILE A 666 3.02 -32.65 -7.77
C ILE A 666 1.51 -32.64 -7.57
N ALA A 667 1.01 -31.96 -6.52
CA ALA A 667 -0.42 -31.86 -6.30
C ALA A 667 -1.14 -31.14 -7.45
N TYR A 668 -0.50 -30.15 -8.07
CA TYR A 668 -1.05 -29.45 -9.23
C TYR A 668 -1.17 -30.36 -10.46
N GLU A 669 -0.08 -31.02 -10.86
CA GLU A 669 -0.06 -31.84 -12.08
C GLU A 669 -0.84 -33.17 -11.91
N THR A 670 -1.06 -33.62 -10.67
CA THR A 670 -1.86 -34.83 -10.35
C THR A 670 -3.29 -34.53 -9.89
N ALA A 671 -3.71 -33.26 -9.85
CA ALA A 671 -5.04 -32.89 -9.38
C ALA A 671 -6.15 -33.53 -10.24
N ASP A 672 -7.06 -34.25 -9.58
CA ASP A 672 -8.23 -34.91 -10.17
C ASP A 672 -9.45 -33.97 -10.29
N ASN A 673 -9.30 -32.72 -9.84
CA ASN A 673 -10.39 -31.78 -9.69
C ASN A 673 -9.91 -30.32 -9.68
N ILE A 674 -10.77 -29.41 -10.15
CA ILE A 674 -10.43 -27.98 -10.31
C ILE A 674 -10.17 -27.30 -8.97
N LYS A 675 -10.83 -27.72 -7.88
CA LYS A 675 -10.62 -27.11 -6.56
C LYS A 675 -9.19 -27.39 -6.06
N THR A 676 -8.79 -28.67 -6.01
CA THR A 676 -7.45 -29.09 -5.60
C THR A 676 -6.37 -28.52 -6.53
N LEU A 677 -6.65 -28.46 -7.84
CA LEU A 677 -5.74 -27.84 -8.81
C LEU A 677 -5.49 -26.36 -8.48
N LEU A 678 -6.56 -25.58 -8.24
CA LEU A 678 -6.43 -24.17 -7.88
C LEU A 678 -5.82 -23.97 -6.50
N GLU A 679 -6.08 -24.86 -5.53
CA GLU A 679 -5.49 -24.80 -4.19
C GLU A 679 -3.99 -25.12 -4.17
N ALA A 680 -3.48 -25.85 -5.17
CA ALA A 680 -2.06 -26.16 -5.32
C ALA A 680 -1.27 -25.08 -6.10
N TRP A 681 -1.94 -24.25 -6.91
CA TRP A 681 -1.32 -23.20 -7.73
C TRP A 681 -1.40 -21.83 -7.08
N ASN A 682 -0.28 -21.09 -7.03
CA ASN A 682 -0.23 -19.74 -6.47
C ASN A 682 -1.00 -19.64 -5.14
N MET A 683 -0.66 -20.55 -4.22
CA MET A 683 -1.49 -20.92 -3.08
C MET A 683 -1.83 -19.71 -2.20
N ASN A 684 -0.89 -18.79 -2.00
CA ASN A 684 -1.11 -17.61 -1.16
C ASN A 684 -2.04 -16.58 -1.82
N THR A 685 -1.99 -16.45 -3.15
CA THR A 685 -2.98 -15.65 -3.89
C THR A 685 -4.37 -16.27 -3.80
N ASN A 686 -4.49 -17.60 -3.88
CA ASN A 686 -5.76 -18.30 -3.67
C ASN A 686 -6.30 -18.13 -2.24
N LYS A 687 -5.44 -18.21 -1.22
CA LYS A 687 -5.80 -17.89 0.19
C LYS A 687 -6.30 -16.45 0.32
N TRP A 688 -5.63 -15.50 -0.34
CA TRP A 688 -6.05 -14.09 -0.35
C TRP A 688 -7.44 -13.92 -0.98
N LEU A 689 -7.62 -14.41 -2.20
CA LEU A 689 -8.90 -14.37 -2.92
C LEU A 689 -10.03 -15.02 -2.12
N LYS A 690 -9.77 -16.18 -1.49
CA LYS A 690 -10.75 -16.88 -0.65
C LYS A 690 -11.15 -16.05 0.58
N ASN A 691 -10.19 -15.62 1.38
CA ASN A 691 -10.45 -15.05 2.70
C ASN A 691 -10.81 -13.56 2.69
N TYR A 692 -10.39 -12.82 1.65
CA TYR A 692 -10.51 -11.35 1.60
C TYR A 692 -11.39 -10.85 0.44
N VAL A 693 -11.77 -11.72 -0.50
CA VAL A 693 -12.70 -11.38 -1.59
C VAL A 693 -13.94 -12.27 -1.54
N TYR A 694 -13.79 -13.58 -1.77
CA TYR A 694 -14.89 -14.54 -1.89
C TYR A 694 -15.79 -14.59 -0.65
N LEU A 695 -15.19 -14.75 0.53
CA LEU A 695 -15.93 -14.79 1.80
C LEU A 695 -16.46 -13.41 2.22
N ARG A 696 -15.74 -12.32 1.89
CA ARG A 696 -16.10 -10.95 2.30
C ARG A 696 -17.22 -10.33 1.47
N ILE A 697 -17.36 -10.73 0.19
CA ILE A 697 -18.46 -10.30 -0.68
C ILE A 697 -19.76 -11.03 -0.32
N THR A 698 -19.65 -12.21 0.30
CA THR A 698 -20.81 -13.00 0.70
C THR A 698 -21.45 -12.36 1.93
N PRO A 699 -22.76 -12.03 1.92
CA PRO A 699 -23.43 -11.46 3.08
C PRO A 699 -23.38 -12.39 4.31
N SER A 700 -23.23 -11.82 5.51
CA SER A 700 -23.21 -12.58 6.76
C SER A 700 -24.41 -13.54 6.86
N GLY A 701 -24.13 -14.80 7.22
CA GLY A 701 -25.15 -15.86 7.35
C GLY A 701 -25.63 -16.48 6.04
N LYS A 702 -25.19 -16.01 4.86
CA LYS A 702 -25.53 -16.62 3.56
C LYS A 702 -24.39 -17.47 3.02
N LYS A 703 -24.73 -18.52 2.27
CA LYS A 703 -23.74 -19.30 1.51
C LYS A 703 -23.25 -18.51 0.29
N PRO A 704 -21.96 -18.60 -0.08
CA PRO A 704 -21.44 -17.95 -1.26
C PRO A 704 -22.21 -18.34 -2.53
N SER A 705 -22.50 -17.34 -3.36
CA SER A 705 -23.27 -17.52 -4.60
C SER A 705 -22.34 -17.59 -5.82
N PHE A 706 -22.91 -17.82 -7.00
CA PHE A 706 -22.17 -17.71 -8.26
C PHE A 706 -21.56 -16.31 -8.45
N PHE A 707 -22.22 -15.26 -7.95
CA PHE A 707 -21.68 -13.90 -7.97
C PHE A 707 -20.39 -13.79 -7.15
N SER A 708 -20.31 -14.44 -5.98
CA SER A 708 -19.07 -14.49 -5.19
C SER A 708 -17.92 -15.13 -5.99
N THR A 709 -18.18 -16.25 -6.69
CA THR A 709 -17.19 -16.87 -7.58
C THR A 709 -16.79 -15.92 -8.71
N PHE A 710 -17.76 -15.35 -9.42
CA PHE A 710 -17.52 -14.46 -10.55
C PHE A 710 -16.71 -13.21 -10.15
N ALA A 711 -17.07 -12.56 -9.04
CA ALA A 711 -16.35 -11.41 -8.50
C ALA A 711 -14.91 -11.76 -8.08
N THR A 712 -14.69 -12.98 -7.56
CA THR A 712 -13.35 -13.45 -7.17
C THR A 712 -12.46 -13.64 -8.40
N PHE A 713 -12.97 -14.30 -9.45
CA PHE A 713 -12.24 -14.46 -10.71
C PHE A 713 -12.06 -13.13 -11.44
N GLY A 714 -13.04 -12.23 -11.40
CA GLY A 714 -12.92 -10.87 -11.93
C GLY A 714 -11.84 -10.05 -11.22
N THR A 715 -11.77 -10.15 -9.88
CA THR A 715 -10.71 -9.51 -9.08
C THR A 715 -9.35 -10.09 -9.44
N SER A 716 -9.24 -11.41 -9.63
CA SER A 716 -8.01 -12.06 -10.10
C SER A 716 -7.60 -11.57 -11.49
N ALA A 717 -8.55 -11.42 -12.43
CA ALA A 717 -8.27 -10.89 -13.77
C ALA A 717 -7.72 -9.46 -13.70
N LEU A 718 -8.38 -8.59 -12.92
CA LEU A 718 -7.94 -7.20 -12.72
C LEU A 718 -6.54 -7.11 -12.10
N TRP A 719 -6.25 -7.97 -11.12
CA TRP A 719 -4.93 -8.06 -10.49
C TRP A 719 -3.84 -8.45 -11.50
N HIS A 720 -4.15 -9.31 -12.47
CA HIS A 720 -3.22 -9.65 -13.56
C HIS A 720 -3.10 -8.56 -14.65
N GLY A 721 -4.16 -7.77 -14.89
CA GLY A 721 -4.11 -6.58 -15.74
C GLY A 721 -5.33 -6.39 -16.65
N PHE A 722 -5.17 -5.58 -17.70
CA PHE A 722 -6.26 -5.18 -18.60
C PHE A 722 -6.24 -5.85 -19.98
N PHE A 723 -5.28 -6.76 -20.21
CA PHE A 723 -5.25 -7.56 -21.44
C PHE A 723 -6.47 -8.47 -21.53
N PRO A 724 -7.20 -8.49 -22.66
CA PRO A 724 -8.40 -9.31 -22.82
C PRO A 724 -8.19 -10.81 -22.56
N GLY A 725 -6.97 -11.31 -22.82
CA GLY A 725 -6.60 -12.70 -22.56
C GLY A 725 -6.83 -13.13 -21.10
N TYR A 726 -6.53 -12.27 -20.12
CA TYR A 726 -6.78 -12.56 -18.71
C TYR A 726 -8.27 -12.78 -18.43
N TYR A 727 -9.12 -11.88 -18.92
CA TYR A 727 -10.56 -11.95 -18.70
C TYR A 727 -11.16 -13.21 -19.35
N LEU A 728 -10.71 -13.58 -20.55
CA LEU A 728 -11.16 -14.83 -21.20
C LEU A 728 -10.84 -16.06 -20.33
N THR A 729 -9.62 -16.16 -19.81
CA THR A 729 -9.20 -17.27 -18.95
C THR A 729 -9.99 -17.29 -17.64
N PHE A 730 -10.04 -16.18 -16.89
CA PHE A 730 -10.67 -16.16 -15.57
C PHE A 730 -12.20 -16.28 -15.64
N VAL A 731 -12.87 -15.63 -16.59
CA VAL A 731 -14.33 -15.77 -16.75
C VAL A 731 -14.67 -17.21 -17.13
N SER A 732 -13.94 -17.82 -18.06
CA SER A 732 -14.15 -19.24 -18.41
C SER A 732 -13.86 -20.16 -17.21
N GLY A 733 -12.84 -19.85 -16.43
CA GLY A 733 -12.50 -20.55 -15.19
C GLY A 733 -13.63 -20.55 -14.16
N ALA A 734 -14.35 -19.43 -14.00
CA ALA A 734 -15.49 -19.34 -13.10
C ALA A 734 -16.63 -20.30 -13.51
N PHE A 735 -16.90 -20.43 -14.81
CA PHE A 735 -17.88 -21.40 -15.32
C PHE A 735 -17.40 -22.85 -15.13
N VAL A 736 -16.14 -23.15 -15.47
CA VAL A 736 -15.55 -24.48 -15.26
C VAL A 736 -15.61 -24.89 -13.79
N GLN A 737 -15.28 -23.99 -12.86
CA GLN A 737 -15.35 -24.30 -11.42
C GLN A 737 -16.80 -24.57 -10.97
N SER A 738 -17.77 -23.80 -11.48
CA SER A 738 -19.20 -24.01 -11.20
C SER A 738 -19.68 -25.38 -11.70
N THR A 739 -19.35 -25.73 -12.95
CA THR A 739 -19.68 -27.02 -13.56
C THR A 739 -19.03 -28.17 -12.81
N HIS A 740 -17.74 -28.02 -12.46
CA HIS A 740 -17.02 -29.03 -11.71
C HIS A 740 -17.64 -29.28 -10.32
N ARG A 741 -18.08 -28.21 -9.64
CA ARG A 741 -18.82 -28.32 -8.36
C ARG A 741 -20.13 -29.08 -8.54
N ALA A 742 -20.85 -28.86 -9.64
CA ALA A 742 -22.08 -29.62 -9.95
C ALA A 742 -21.79 -31.10 -10.23
N ILE A 743 -20.73 -31.41 -11.00
CA ILE A 743 -20.26 -32.79 -11.24
C ILE A 743 -19.94 -33.47 -9.91
N ARG A 744 -19.07 -32.86 -9.09
CA ARG A 744 -18.66 -33.43 -7.79
C ARG A 744 -19.85 -33.66 -6.88
N ARG A 745 -20.79 -32.73 -6.80
CA ARG A 745 -21.99 -32.87 -5.96
C ARG A 745 -22.92 -34.01 -6.37
N ASN A 746 -23.02 -34.32 -7.66
CA ASN A 746 -24.02 -35.26 -8.17
C ASN A 746 -23.45 -36.61 -8.62
N ILE A 747 -22.16 -36.67 -9.01
CA ILE A 747 -21.52 -37.86 -9.59
C ILE A 747 -20.58 -38.52 -8.59
N ARG A 748 -19.73 -37.76 -7.88
CA ARG A 748 -18.77 -38.33 -6.91
C ARG A 748 -19.42 -39.24 -5.86
N PRO A 749 -20.59 -38.90 -5.26
CA PRO A 749 -21.20 -39.74 -4.24
C PRO A 749 -21.51 -41.16 -4.72
N LEU A 750 -21.79 -41.34 -6.02
CA LEU A 750 -22.06 -42.66 -6.61
C LEU A 750 -20.87 -43.60 -6.41
N PHE A 751 -19.65 -43.10 -6.62
CA PHE A 751 -18.40 -43.85 -6.50
C PHE A 751 -17.90 -44.05 -5.06
N LEU A 752 -18.58 -43.47 -4.07
CA LEU A 752 -18.32 -43.71 -2.65
C LEU A 752 -19.21 -44.83 -2.09
N THR A 753 -20.16 -45.33 -2.88
CA THR A 753 -21.03 -46.44 -2.47
C THR A 753 -20.39 -47.80 -2.72
N PRO A 754 -20.72 -48.84 -1.94
CA PRO A 754 -20.17 -50.18 -2.13
C PRO A 754 -20.38 -50.76 -3.55
N LYS A 755 -21.43 -50.31 -4.25
CA LYS A 755 -21.79 -50.78 -5.60
C LYS A 755 -20.82 -50.30 -6.68
N LEU A 756 -20.24 -49.11 -6.51
CA LEU A 756 -19.43 -48.43 -7.53
C LEU A 756 -18.02 -48.06 -7.03
N SER A 757 -17.68 -48.37 -5.78
CA SER A 757 -16.38 -48.09 -5.16
C SER A 757 -15.22 -48.72 -5.93
N SER A 758 -15.40 -49.90 -6.53
CA SER A 758 -14.40 -50.57 -7.38
C SER A 758 -14.01 -49.73 -8.61
N TYR A 759 -14.90 -48.87 -9.10
CA TYR A 759 -14.67 -47.98 -10.24
C TYR A 759 -14.15 -46.59 -9.85
N LYS A 760 -13.95 -46.32 -8.56
CA LYS A 760 -13.47 -45.01 -8.07
C LYS A 760 -12.16 -44.60 -8.73
N ARG A 761 -11.21 -45.54 -8.93
CA ARG A 761 -9.93 -45.24 -9.59
C ARG A 761 -10.09 -44.75 -11.02
N ILE A 762 -11.05 -45.31 -11.76
CA ILE A 762 -11.36 -44.88 -13.13
C ILE A 762 -11.99 -43.48 -13.12
N TYR A 763 -12.89 -43.22 -12.17
CA TYR A 763 -13.46 -41.89 -11.96
C TYR A 763 -12.38 -40.85 -11.65
N ASP A 764 -11.46 -41.15 -10.74
CA ASP A 764 -10.37 -40.24 -10.35
C ASP A 764 -9.42 -39.99 -11.55
N LEU A 765 -9.04 -41.04 -12.30
CA LEU A 765 -8.19 -40.92 -13.49
C LEU A 765 -8.86 -40.10 -14.61
N THR A 766 -10.16 -40.32 -14.82
CA THR A 766 -10.95 -39.53 -15.78
C THR A 766 -11.06 -38.08 -15.32
N GLY A 767 -11.29 -37.86 -14.02
CA GLY A 767 -11.33 -36.55 -13.39
C GLY A 767 -10.02 -35.78 -13.59
N TRP A 768 -8.89 -36.44 -13.37
CA TRP A 768 -7.55 -35.91 -13.66
C TRP A 768 -7.38 -35.52 -15.13
N PHE A 769 -7.66 -36.45 -16.05
CA PHE A 769 -7.52 -36.19 -17.48
C PHE A 769 -8.37 -34.99 -17.94
N VAL A 770 -9.65 -34.94 -17.54
CA VAL A 770 -10.55 -33.84 -17.88
C VAL A 770 -10.11 -32.52 -17.23
N THR A 771 -9.66 -32.56 -15.98
CA THR A 771 -9.21 -31.36 -15.26
C THR A 771 -7.96 -30.77 -15.93
N GLN A 772 -6.94 -31.58 -16.18
CA GLN A 772 -5.69 -31.14 -16.81
C GLN A 772 -5.93 -30.62 -18.24
N THR A 773 -6.69 -31.36 -19.04
CA THR A 773 -6.99 -30.97 -20.42
C THR A 773 -7.80 -29.67 -20.50
N THR A 774 -8.73 -29.47 -19.57
CA THR A 774 -9.51 -28.24 -19.49
C THR A 774 -8.65 -27.05 -19.10
N ILE A 775 -7.80 -27.16 -18.06
CA ILE A 775 -7.02 -26.00 -17.60
C ILE A 775 -5.92 -25.61 -18.60
N ASN A 776 -5.26 -26.59 -19.21
CA ASN A 776 -4.24 -26.37 -20.26
C ASN A 776 -4.83 -25.65 -21.48
N TYR A 777 -6.08 -25.95 -21.81
CA TYR A 777 -6.80 -25.24 -22.86
C TYR A 777 -7.23 -23.82 -22.44
N LEU A 778 -7.70 -23.66 -21.20
CA LEU A 778 -8.20 -22.38 -20.69
C LEU A 778 -7.09 -21.34 -20.44
N ILE A 779 -5.85 -21.76 -20.22
CA ILE A 779 -4.72 -20.86 -19.96
C ILE A 779 -4.13 -20.24 -21.24
N VAL A 780 -4.46 -20.77 -22.43
CA VAL A 780 -3.95 -20.25 -23.71
C VAL A 780 -4.14 -18.73 -23.86
N PRO A 781 -5.32 -18.14 -23.59
CA PRO A 781 -5.51 -16.69 -23.65
C PRO A 781 -4.68 -15.90 -22.64
N PHE A 782 -4.45 -16.47 -21.44
CA PHE A 782 -3.60 -15.85 -20.42
C PHE A 782 -2.17 -15.66 -20.91
N ILE A 783 -1.70 -16.54 -21.80
CA ILE A 783 -0.36 -16.48 -22.38
C ILE A 783 -0.34 -15.56 -23.61
N LEU A 784 -1.34 -15.66 -24.49
CA LEU A 784 -1.41 -14.86 -25.72
C LEU A 784 -1.79 -13.38 -25.49
N LEU A 785 -2.42 -13.05 -24.36
CA LEU A 785 -2.83 -11.69 -23.97
C LEU A 785 -3.74 -10.95 -24.97
N SER A 786 -4.21 -11.61 -26.03
CA SER A 786 -4.94 -11.00 -27.16
C SER A 786 -6.28 -11.68 -27.40
N LEU A 787 -7.35 -10.88 -27.50
CA LEU A 787 -8.70 -11.40 -27.76
C LEU A 787 -8.77 -12.17 -29.09
N ARG A 788 -8.27 -11.57 -30.18
CA ARG A 788 -8.38 -12.13 -31.54
C ARG A 788 -7.60 -13.43 -31.68
N GLN A 789 -6.36 -13.45 -31.20
CA GLN A 789 -5.49 -14.64 -31.26
C GLN A 789 -6.03 -15.76 -30.38
N SER A 790 -6.53 -15.43 -29.18
CA SER A 790 -7.15 -16.42 -28.28
C SER A 790 -8.38 -17.08 -28.88
N LEU A 791 -9.31 -16.28 -29.43
CA LEU A 791 -10.51 -16.81 -30.09
C LEU A 791 -10.17 -17.62 -31.34
N TYR A 792 -9.11 -17.25 -32.06
CA TYR A 792 -8.62 -18.01 -33.20
C TYR A 792 -8.16 -19.41 -32.79
N VAL A 793 -7.30 -19.54 -31.78
CA VAL A 793 -6.81 -20.84 -31.29
C VAL A 793 -7.95 -21.68 -30.73
N TRP A 794 -8.87 -21.06 -29.97
CA TRP A 794 -10.06 -21.75 -29.47
C TRP A 794 -10.99 -22.24 -30.57
N LYS A 795 -11.17 -21.45 -31.65
CA LYS A 795 -11.93 -21.86 -32.84
C LYS A 795 -11.28 -23.04 -33.57
N LEU A 796 -9.95 -23.03 -33.73
CA LEU A 796 -9.23 -24.17 -34.32
C LEU A 796 -9.42 -25.47 -33.53
N ASN A 797 -9.63 -25.34 -32.23
CA ASN A 797 -9.91 -26.47 -31.33
C ASN A 797 -11.41 -26.59 -31.00
N TYR A 798 -12.28 -26.09 -31.87
CA TYR A 798 -13.75 -26.22 -31.84
C TYR A 798 -14.44 -25.82 -30.53
N PHE A 799 -13.82 -24.95 -29.72
CA PHE A 799 -14.36 -24.57 -28.41
C PHE A 799 -14.69 -25.78 -27.50
N THR A 800 -13.97 -26.90 -27.65
CA THR A 800 -14.35 -28.20 -27.06
C THR A 800 -14.65 -28.14 -25.56
N PRO A 801 -13.78 -27.57 -24.70
CA PRO A 801 -14.08 -27.48 -23.27
C PRO A 801 -15.27 -26.56 -22.94
N HIS A 802 -15.47 -25.46 -23.66
CA HIS A 802 -16.62 -24.56 -23.45
C HIS A 802 -17.94 -25.23 -23.82
N ILE A 803 -17.98 -25.95 -24.94
CA ILE A 803 -19.17 -26.72 -25.35
C ILE A 803 -19.47 -27.79 -24.29
N GLY A 804 -18.45 -28.49 -23.78
CA GLY A 804 -18.60 -29.46 -22.69
C GLY A 804 -19.20 -28.85 -21.42
N VAL A 805 -18.70 -27.67 -21.00
CA VAL A 805 -19.22 -26.92 -19.85
C VAL A 805 -20.70 -26.58 -20.03
N ILE A 806 -21.09 -26.07 -21.20
CA ILE A 806 -22.48 -25.71 -21.50
C ILE A 806 -23.36 -26.95 -21.45
N LEU A 807 -22.98 -28.01 -22.16
CA LEU A 807 -23.75 -29.26 -22.23
C LEU A 807 -23.97 -29.87 -20.84
N ILE A 808 -22.91 -29.95 -20.03
CA ILE A 808 -22.99 -30.53 -18.68
C ILE A 808 -23.90 -29.69 -17.78
N ASN A 809 -23.80 -28.35 -17.85
CA ASN A 809 -24.68 -27.48 -17.07
C ASN A 809 -26.15 -27.62 -17.48
N VAL A 810 -26.44 -27.72 -18.79
CA VAL A 810 -27.79 -27.95 -19.32
C VAL A 810 -28.35 -29.29 -18.84
N LEU A 811 -27.56 -30.36 -18.91
CA LEU A 811 -27.95 -31.68 -18.39
C LEU A 811 -28.27 -31.62 -16.89
N PHE A 812 -27.43 -31.00 -16.08
CA PHE A 812 -27.74 -30.86 -14.65
C PHE A 812 -28.96 -29.99 -14.36
N ALA A 813 -29.20 -28.95 -15.16
CA ALA A 813 -30.40 -28.13 -15.07
C ALA A 813 -31.67 -28.93 -15.41
N MET A 814 -31.60 -29.85 -16.37
CA MET A 814 -32.67 -30.80 -16.72
C MET A 814 -32.91 -31.89 -15.66
N GLY A 815 -32.10 -31.93 -14.59
CA GLY A 815 -32.31 -32.85 -13.47
C GLY A 815 -31.58 -34.20 -13.59
N THR A 816 -30.63 -34.35 -14.51
CA THR A 816 -29.87 -35.60 -14.72
C THR A 816 -29.19 -36.10 -13.44
N GLY A 817 -28.74 -35.19 -12.56
CA GLY A 817 -28.18 -35.58 -11.25
C GLY A 817 -29.19 -36.30 -10.33
N ARG A 818 -30.47 -35.91 -10.36
CA ARG A 818 -31.54 -36.61 -9.62
C ARG A 818 -31.88 -37.95 -10.26
N LEU A 819 -31.90 -38.00 -11.59
CA LEU A 819 -32.14 -39.24 -12.35
C LEU A 819 -31.04 -40.28 -12.10
N LEU A 820 -29.76 -39.88 -12.10
CA LEU A 820 -28.64 -40.76 -11.80
C LEU A 820 -28.71 -41.33 -10.38
N MET A 821 -28.96 -40.47 -9.37
CA MET A 821 -29.13 -40.92 -7.99
C MET A 821 -30.35 -41.85 -7.83
N LYS A 822 -31.43 -41.63 -8.59
CA LYS A 822 -32.60 -42.51 -8.65
C LYS A 822 -32.25 -43.87 -9.23
N ALA A 823 -31.57 -43.90 -10.37
CA ALA A 823 -31.17 -45.12 -11.07
C ALA A 823 -30.24 -46.00 -10.21
N CYS A 824 -29.44 -45.39 -9.35
CA CYS A 824 -28.58 -46.11 -8.41
C CYS A 824 -29.27 -46.49 -7.08
N GLY A 825 -30.53 -46.12 -6.86
CA GLY A 825 -31.25 -46.40 -5.61
C GLY A 825 -30.85 -45.51 -4.42
N LEU A 826 -30.18 -44.38 -4.65
CA LEU A 826 -29.53 -43.54 -3.62
C LEU A 826 -30.29 -42.25 -3.31
N LEU A 827 -31.55 -42.15 -3.75
CA LEU A 827 -32.36 -40.93 -3.61
C LEU A 827 -32.73 -40.66 -2.15
N SER A 828 -33.02 -41.70 -1.36
CA SER A 828 -33.30 -41.63 0.08
C SER A 828 -32.09 -41.14 0.87
N ASP A 829 -30.89 -41.63 0.52
CA ASP A 829 -29.64 -41.35 1.24
C ASP A 829 -28.94 -40.08 0.75
N ARG A 830 -29.53 -39.38 -0.22
CA ARG A 830 -28.93 -38.21 -0.87
C ARG A 830 -28.45 -37.15 0.13
N LYS A 831 -29.22 -36.85 1.18
CA LYS A 831 -28.80 -35.86 2.20
C LYS A 831 -27.60 -36.32 3.00
N VAL A 832 -27.51 -37.62 3.31
CA VAL A 832 -26.40 -38.22 4.07
C VAL A 832 -25.14 -38.27 3.21
N LEU A 833 -25.26 -38.75 1.97
CA LEU A 833 -24.16 -38.82 1.01
C LEU A 833 -23.61 -37.43 0.64
N LEU A 834 -24.50 -36.44 0.48
CA LEU A 834 -24.09 -35.04 0.28
C LEU A 834 -23.35 -34.49 1.50
N LYS A 835 -23.83 -34.77 2.72
CA LYS A 835 -23.13 -34.36 3.96
C LYS A 835 -21.79 -35.06 4.13
N GLN A 836 -21.66 -36.34 3.77
CA GLN A 836 -20.39 -37.06 3.79
C GLN A 836 -19.41 -36.49 2.78
N THR A 837 -19.87 -36.20 1.55
CA THR A 837 -19.06 -35.57 0.51
C THR A 837 -18.64 -34.16 0.93
N GLU A 838 -19.54 -33.36 1.52
CA GLU A 838 -19.23 -32.03 2.05
C GLU A 838 -18.28 -32.08 3.27
N LYS A 839 -18.38 -33.08 4.16
CA LYS A 839 -17.44 -33.25 5.29
C LYS A 839 -16.03 -33.62 4.81
N ILE A 840 -15.92 -34.47 3.79
CA ILE A 840 -14.64 -34.86 3.20
C ILE A 840 -14.03 -33.69 2.40
N GLU A 841 -14.86 -32.83 1.80
CA GLU A 841 -14.40 -31.66 1.03
C GLU A 841 -14.19 -30.39 1.87
N ASN A 842 -14.82 -30.28 3.05
CA ASN A 842 -14.70 -29.17 3.99
C ASN A 842 -14.00 -29.60 5.28
N VAL A 843 -12.99 -30.50 5.22
CA VAL A 843 -12.05 -30.59 6.34
C VAL A 843 -11.47 -29.17 6.51
N PRO A 844 -11.74 -28.50 7.64
CA PRO A 844 -11.10 -27.22 7.92
C PRO A 844 -9.59 -27.47 7.92
N GLU A 845 -8.81 -26.56 7.34
CA GLU A 845 -7.33 -26.56 7.40
C GLU A 845 -6.78 -26.30 8.82
N THR A 846 -7.46 -26.79 9.85
CA THR A 846 -6.94 -26.80 11.21
C THR A 846 -6.94 -28.23 11.68
N GLY A 847 -5.76 -28.86 11.64
CA GLY A 847 -5.50 -30.07 12.41
C GLY A 847 -5.67 -29.75 13.89
N PHE A 848 -6.90 -29.84 14.37
CA PHE A 848 -7.24 -30.09 15.75
C PHE A 848 -8.41 -31.08 15.74
N PRO A 849 -8.28 -32.25 16.37
CA PRO A 849 -9.42 -33.15 16.56
C PRO A 849 -10.46 -32.44 17.43
N ASP A 850 -11.74 -32.63 17.09
CA ASP A 850 -12.86 -32.32 17.96
C ASP A 850 -12.65 -33.05 19.30
N ASN A 851 -12.36 -32.30 20.35
CA ASN A 851 -12.52 -32.70 21.75
C ASN A 851 -13.25 -31.59 22.48
#